data_AF-A0A351XF12-F1
#
_entry.id   AF-A0A351XF12-F1
#
_cell.length_a   1.000
_cell.length_b   1.000
_cell.length_c   1.000
_cell.angle_alpha   90.00
_cell.angle_beta   90.00
_cell.angle_gamma   90.00
#
_symmetry.space_group_name_H-M   'P 1'
#
loop_
_entity.id
_entity.type
_entity.pdbx_description
1 polymer ?
#
loop_
_entity_poly.entity_id
_entity_poly.type
_entity_poly.pdbx_seq_one_letter_code
_entity_poly.pdbx_strand_id
1 'polypeptide(L)'
;MFERFTDRARRVVVLAQEEARLLNHNYIGTEHILLGLIHEGEGVAAKGLESLGISLEAVRSQVEELIGHGASSPSGHIPFTPRAKKVLELSLREALQLGHNYIGTEHILLGLIREGEGVAAQVLVKLGADLSRVRQQVIQLLSGYAGSGQGSPGSQEKAGATTGGSGGDSASGSLVLDQFGRNLTQAAREKKLDPVIGRSRETERVMQILSRRTKNNPVLIGEPGVGKTAIVEGLAQMIANDEVPETIHGKQLYTLDMGALVAGSRYRGDFEERLKKVLKEIRTRGDIILFIDEIHTLVGAGAAEGAIDAASILKPMLARGELQTIGATTLDEYRKHFEKDAALERRFQPVKVEEPTVPHTIEILKGLRERYESHHRVTITDQALVAAANLADRYISDRFLPDKAIDLIDEAGSRLRIKRMHTPEDLREVETDLSEVVQRKKAAVEAQDFEEAGRLRDTEKELLVRKEAKESEIRSAGVDLFDEVDEEAIAEVLSLWTGIPVFKLTEEETQKLLKMEDELHKRVIGQEDAVRAVSQAIRRTRAGLKDPKRPSGSFIFLGPSGVGKTELSKTLAEFLFGDADALIALDMSEYMEKHTVSRLVGSPPGYVGYEEGGQLTEAVRRKPFSVVLFDEVEKAHPDVFNILLQILEEGRLTDAQGRSVDFRNTV
;
A
#
# COMPACT_ATOMS: atom_id res chain seq x y z
N MET A 1 2.61 14.74 22.46
CA MET A 1 1.19 15.02 22.14
C MET A 1 1.01 16.36 21.41
N PHE A 2 1.64 17.46 21.85
CA PHE A 2 1.44 18.81 21.27
C PHE A 2 2.12 19.09 19.91
N GLU A 3 2.98 18.20 19.42
CA GLU A 3 3.66 18.37 18.12
C GLU A 3 2.68 18.41 16.94
N ARG A 4 1.58 17.65 17.02
CA ARG A 4 0.54 17.59 15.98
C ARG A 4 -0.50 18.72 16.05
N PHE A 5 -0.42 19.62 17.02
CA PHE A 5 -1.36 20.74 17.16
C PHE A 5 -0.99 21.86 16.20
N THR A 6 -1.99 22.46 15.55
CA THR A 6 -1.81 23.71 14.81
C THR A 6 -1.45 24.85 15.76
N ASP A 7 -0.87 25.93 15.24
CA ASP A 7 -0.50 27.08 16.09
C ASP A 7 -1.72 27.69 16.81
N ARG A 8 -2.89 27.69 16.15
CA ARG A 8 -4.16 28.09 16.76
C ARG A 8 -4.60 27.14 17.88
N ALA A 9 -4.47 25.82 17.66
CA ALA A 9 -4.80 24.83 18.69
C ALA A 9 -3.84 24.91 19.89
N ARG A 10 -2.55 25.21 19.68
CA ARG A 10 -1.60 25.48 20.78
C ARG A 10 -1.98 26.75 21.53
N ARG A 11 -2.39 27.80 20.81
CA ARG A 11 -2.86 29.06 21.41
C ARG A 11 -4.08 28.85 22.29
N VAL A 12 -5.05 28.02 21.87
CA VAL A 12 -6.22 27.65 22.70
C VAL A 12 -5.80 27.06 24.05
N VAL A 13 -4.77 26.22 24.08
CA VAL A 13 -4.29 25.60 25.32
C VAL A 13 -3.63 26.64 26.24
N VAL A 14 -2.89 27.60 25.69
CA VAL A 14 -2.33 28.73 26.44
C VAL A 14 -3.44 29.62 26.99
N LEU A 15 -4.44 29.95 26.17
CA LEU A 15 -5.60 30.75 26.60
C LEU A 15 -6.42 30.04 27.67
N ALA A 16 -6.58 28.72 27.60
CA ALA A 16 -7.21 27.94 28.66
C ALA A 16 -6.44 28.04 29.99
N GLN A 17 -5.11 28.09 29.95
CA GLN A 17 -4.29 28.31 31.14
C GLN A 17 -4.45 29.73 31.70
N GLU A 18 -4.58 30.74 30.84
CA GLU A 18 -4.85 32.13 31.24
C GLU A 18 -6.23 32.27 31.88
N GLU A 19 -7.27 31.67 31.31
CA GLU A 19 -8.63 31.68 31.86
C GLU A 19 -8.70 30.94 33.21
N ALA A 20 -7.96 29.83 33.38
CA ALA A 20 -7.82 29.18 34.67
C ALA A 20 -7.18 30.10 35.73
N ARG A 21 -6.19 30.92 35.34
CA ARG A 21 -5.58 31.92 36.25
C ARG A 21 -6.54 33.06 36.58
N LEU A 22 -7.27 33.57 35.60
CA LEU A 22 -8.26 34.64 35.78
C LEU A 22 -9.37 34.21 36.75
N LEU A 23 -9.81 32.95 36.65
CA LEU A 23 -10.83 32.37 37.54
C LEU A 23 -10.25 31.88 38.89
N ASN A 24 -8.93 32.00 39.10
CA ASN A 24 -8.19 31.49 40.25
C ASN A 24 -8.30 29.96 40.46
N HIS A 25 -8.50 29.19 39.39
CA HIS A 25 -8.55 27.73 39.42
C HIS A 25 -7.15 27.13 39.34
N ASN A 26 -6.85 26.21 40.27
CA ASN A 26 -5.56 25.52 40.36
C ASN A 26 -5.46 24.28 39.44
N TYR A 27 -6.36 24.14 38.46
CA TYR A 27 -6.38 23.10 37.45
C TYR A 27 -6.93 23.60 36.12
N ILE A 28 -6.59 22.93 35.02
CA ILE A 28 -7.19 23.18 33.70
C ILE A 28 -8.22 22.07 33.43
N GLY A 29 -9.52 22.39 33.56
CA GLY A 29 -10.64 21.50 33.25
C GLY A 29 -11.20 21.71 31.84
N THR A 30 -12.33 21.06 31.55
CA THR A 30 -12.93 21.13 30.21
C THR A 30 -13.52 22.52 29.94
N GLU A 31 -14.01 23.19 30.97
CA GLU A 31 -14.50 24.56 30.96
C GLU A 31 -13.44 25.58 30.54
N HIS A 32 -12.20 25.42 30.99
CA HIS A 32 -11.10 26.29 30.58
C HIS A 32 -10.70 26.08 29.12
N ILE A 33 -10.75 24.83 28.65
CA ILE A 33 -10.53 24.52 27.23
C ILE A 33 -11.64 25.15 26.38
N LEU A 34 -12.90 25.09 26.83
CA LEU A 34 -14.01 25.75 26.14
C LEU A 34 -13.83 27.27 26.09
N LEU A 35 -13.46 27.91 27.21
CA LEU A 35 -13.16 29.34 27.25
C LEU A 35 -12.00 29.68 26.32
N GLY A 36 -10.91 28.90 26.33
CA GLY A 36 -9.77 29.10 25.43
C GLY A 36 -10.12 28.98 23.95
N LEU A 37 -11.06 28.09 23.59
CA LEU A 37 -11.55 27.95 22.21
C LEU A 37 -12.31 29.17 21.74
N ILE A 38 -13.15 29.75 22.59
CA ILE A 38 -13.93 30.95 22.23
C ILE A 38 -13.04 32.19 22.27
N HIS A 39 -12.10 32.28 23.22
CA HIS A 39 -11.17 33.38 23.37
C HIS A 39 -10.23 33.51 22.17
N GLU A 40 -9.87 32.41 21.51
CA GLU A 40 -9.04 32.45 20.29
C GLU A 40 -9.74 33.18 19.13
N GLY A 41 -11.08 33.19 19.09
CA GLY A 41 -11.94 34.05 18.27
C GLY A 41 -11.97 33.78 16.76
N GLU A 42 -10.84 33.44 16.15
CA GLU A 42 -10.73 33.28 14.69
C GLU A 42 -10.95 31.86 14.19
N GLY A 43 -10.76 30.88 15.07
CA GLY A 43 -10.80 29.46 14.78
C GLY A 43 -12.20 28.94 14.45
N VAL A 44 -12.24 27.79 13.80
CA VAL A 44 -13.49 27.15 13.37
C VAL A 44 -14.38 26.82 14.57
N ALA A 45 -13.78 26.43 15.70
CA ALA A 45 -14.51 26.22 16.94
C ALA A 45 -15.17 27.49 17.50
N ALA A 46 -14.44 28.62 17.52
CA ALA A 46 -14.97 29.90 17.98
C ALA A 46 -16.15 30.34 17.11
N LYS A 47 -15.98 30.32 15.79
CA LYS A 47 -17.03 30.66 14.81
C LYS A 47 -18.24 29.72 14.89
N GLY A 48 -18.01 28.44 15.15
CA GLY A 48 -19.07 27.46 15.36
C GLY A 48 -19.94 27.79 16.56
N LEU A 49 -19.31 28.14 17.68
CA LEU A 49 -20.02 28.54 18.91
C LEU A 49 -20.69 29.91 18.76
N GLU A 50 -20.03 30.89 18.13
CA GLU A 50 -20.60 32.22 17.87
C GLU A 50 -21.85 32.14 16.97
N SER A 51 -21.84 31.29 15.95
CA SER A 51 -23.01 31.08 15.08
C SER A 51 -24.24 30.49 15.80
N LEU A 52 -24.02 29.91 16.98
CA LEU A 52 -25.07 29.41 17.87
C LEU A 52 -25.47 30.42 18.96
N GLY A 53 -24.93 31.65 18.89
CA GLY A 53 -25.18 32.71 19.86
C GLY A 53 -24.42 32.57 21.17
N ILE A 54 -23.38 31.72 21.22
CA ILE A 54 -22.60 31.46 22.44
C ILE A 54 -21.41 32.43 22.46
N SER A 55 -21.48 33.45 23.33
CA SER A 55 -20.41 34.43 23.51
C SER A 55 -19.46 34.04 24.65
N LEU A 56 -18.23 34.58 24.61
CA LEU A 56 -17.23 34.37 25.66
C LEU A 56 -17.73 34.81 27.04
N GLU A 57 -18.40 35.96 27.10
CA GLU A 57 -18.95 36.52 28.34
C GLU A 57 -20.05 35.62 28.94
N ALA A 58 -20.93 35.08 28.09
CA ALA A 58 -21.98 34.16 28.53
C ALA A 58 -21.40 32.84 29.09
N VAL A 59 -20.38 32.28 28.42
CA VAL A 59 -19.69 31.08 28.89
C VAL A 59 -18.94 31.35 30.19
N ARG A 60 -18.24 32.49 30.31
CA ARG A 60 -17.51 32.86 31.53
C ARG A 60 -18.43 33.01 32.72
N SER A 61 -19.54 33.75 32.56
CA SER A 61 -20.56 33.89 33.61
C SER A 61 -21.14 32.54 34.04
N GLN A 62 -21.37 31.63 33.09
CA GLN A 62 -21.93 30.32 33.40
C GLN A 62 -20.93 29.39 34.12
N VAL A 63 -19.63 29.50 33.79
CA VAL A 63 -18.55 28.79 34.48
C VAL A 63 -18.38 29.31 35.90
N GLU A 64 -18.41 30.64 36.10
CA GLU A 64 -18.38 31.26 37.43
C GLU A 64 -19.59 30.85 38.29
N GLU A 65 -20.78 30.74 37.71
CA GLU A 65 -21.97 30.26 38.43
C GLU A 65 -21.84 28.78 38.86
N LEU A 66 -21.23 27.93 38.02
CA LEU A 66 -21.13 26.49 38.26
C LEU A 66 -19.96 26.09 39.18
N ILE A 67 -18.81 26.74 39.04
CA ILE A 67 -17.56 26.38 39.75
C ILE A 67 -17.20 27.44 40.82
N GLY A 68 -17.59 28.69 40.64
CA GLY A 68 -17.18 29.82 41.48
C GLY A 68 -15.82 30.40 41.08
N HIS A 69 -15.33 31.36 41.87
CA HIS A 69 -13.95 31.84 41.80
C HIS A 69 -13.09 31.15 42.87
N GLY A 70 -11.86 30.78 42.51
CA GLY A 70 -10.90 30.25 43.46
C GLY A 70 -10.39 31.28 44.46
N ALA A 71 -9.93 30.81 45.64
CA ALA A 71 -9.55 31.66 46.76
C ALA A 71 -8.23 32.43 46.58
N SER A 72 -7.33 31.96 45.71
CA SER A 72 -6.03 32.58 45.45
C SER A 72 -5.51 32.23 44.06
N SER A 73 -4.87 33.18 43.38
CA SER A 73 -4.26 32.93 42.07
C SER A 73 -3.15 31.86 42.18
N PRO A 74 -3.20 30.78 41.37
CA PRO A 74 -2.22 29.71 41.44
C PRO A 74 -0.84 30.19 40.99
N SER A 75 0.20 29.93 41.80
CA SER A 75 1.60 30.16 41.43
C SER A 75 2.21 28.91 40.79
N GLY A 76 2.91 29.07 39.66
CA GLY A 76 3.59 27.98 38.95
C GLY A 76 2.75 27.29 37.86
N HIS A 77 3.05 26.00 37.63
CA HIS A 77 2.45 25.18 36.56
C HIS A 77 1.08 24.62 36.98
N ILE A 78 0.05 24.87 36.18
CA ILE A 78 -1.33 24.43 36.43
C ILE A 78 -1.57 23.11 35.67
N PRO A 79 -1.86 21.99 36.34
CA PRO A 79 -2.04 20.71 35.67
C PRO A 79 -3.43 20.58 35.01
N PHE A 80 -3.51 19.79 33.93
CA PHE A 80 -4.80 19.37 33.35
C PHE A 80 -5.49 18.31 34.21
N THR A 81 -6.82 18.41 34.33
CA THR A 81 -7.64 17.35 34.93
C THR A 81 -7.65 16.09 34.05
N PRO A 82 -7.96 14.90 34.60
CA PRO A 82 -8.10 13.68 33.81
C PRO A 82 -9.11 13.82 32.65
N ARG A 83 -10.23 14.53 32.87
CA ARG A 83 -11.23 14.80 31.83
C ARG A 83 -10.69 15.74 30.75
N ALA A 84 -9.96 16.79 31.12
CA ALA A 84 -9.30 17.67 30.15
C ALA A 84 -8.24 16.93 29.30
N LYS A 85 -7.45 16.04 29.90
CA LYS A 85 -6.54 15.15 29.16
C LYS A 85 -7.31 14.24 28.20
N LYS A 86 -8.44 13.69 28.65
CA LYS A 86 -9.31 12.85 27.80
C LYS A 86 -9.84 13.60 26.59
N VAL A 87 -10.23 14.86 26.75
CA VAL A 87 -10.66 15.73 25.64
C VAL A 87 -9.56 15.88 24.58
N LEU A 88 -8.30 16.09 24.99
CA LEU A 88 -7.18 16.20 24.07
C LEU A 88 -6.84 14.87 23.38
N GLU A 89 -7.08 13.72 24.04
CA GLU A 89 -6.99 12.42 23.39
C GLU A 89 -8.12 12.19 22.38
N LEU A 90 -9.33 12.62 22.71
CA LEU A 90 -10.51 12.49 21.84
C LEU A 90 -10.40 13.42 20.64
N SER A 91 -9.81 14.61 20.77
CA SER A 91 -9.57 15.51 19.66
C SER A 91 -8.63 14.91 18.62
N LEU A 92 -7.61 14.17 19.04
CA LEU A 92 -6.75 13.41 18.14
C LEU A 92 -7.55 12.35 17.36
N ARG A 93 -8.47 11.63 18.03
CA ARG A 93 -9.32 10.65 17.35
C ARG A 93 -10.29 11.29 16.36
N GLU A 94 -10.87 12.44 16.69
CA GLU A 94 -11.73 13.19 15.78
C GLU A 94 -10.96 13.70 14.56
N ALA A 95 -9.73 14.19 14.76
CA ALA A 95 -8.84 14.59 13.65
C ALA A 95 -8.56 13.41 12.70
N LEU A 96 -8.20 12.24 13.25
CA LEU A 96 -7.94 11.03 12.46
C LEU A 96 -9.21 10.53 11.74
N GLN A 97 -10.38 10.58 12.38
CA GLN A 97 -11.65 10.20 11.76
C GLN A 97 -12.06 11.12 10.61
N LEU A 98 -11.65 12.39 10.67
CA LEU A 98 -11.83 13.37 9.59
C LEU A 98 -10.71 13.33 8.54
N GLY A 99 -9.72 12.44 8.69
CA GLY A 99 -8.58 12.33 7.78
C GLY A 99 -7.54 13.45 7.91
N HIS A 100 -7.60 14.25 8.99
CA HIS A 100 -6.67 15.34 9.24
C HIS A 100 -5.43 14.83 10.02
N ASN A 101 -4.24 15.08 9.47
CA ASN A 101 -2.96 14.74 10.10
C ASN A 101 -2.51 15.75 11.18
N TYR A 102 -3.35 16.73 11.50
CA TYR A 102 -3.12 17.78 12.49
C TYR A 102 -4.34 17.95 13.42
N ILE A 103 -4.13 18.54 14.60
CA ILE A 103 -5.19 18.86 15.56
C ILE A 103 -5.45 20.38 15.51
N GLY A 104 -6.58 20.79 14.93
CA GLY A 104 -7.08 22.16 14.91
C GLY A 104 -8.05 22.47 16.05
N THR A 105 -8.57 23.70 16.08
CA THR A 105 -9.50 24.14 17.14
C THR A 105 -10.83 23.40 17.05
N GLU A 106 -11.27 23.08 15.83
CA GLU A 106 -12.42 22.23 15.52
C GLU A 106 -12.35 20.86 16.21
N HIS A 107 -11.18 20.21 16.20
CA HIS A 107 -11.01 18.87 16.73
C HIS A 107 -11.07 18.89 18.25
N ILE A 108 -10.54 19.95 18.87
CA ILE A 108 -10.61 20.16 20.32
C ILE A 108 -12.07 20.33 20.74
N LEU A 109 -12.86 21.13 20.01
CA LEU A 109 -14.29 21.29 20.29
C LEU A 109 -15.08 19.99 20.09
N LEU A 110 -14.79 19.22 19.03
CA LEU A 110 -15.39 17.91 18.82
C LEU A 110 -15.01 16.91 19.93
N GLY A 111 -13.77 16.98 20.42
CA GLY A 111 -13.29 16.21 21.57
C GLY A 111 -14.05 16.55 22.87
N LEU A 112 -14.34 17.84 23.11
CA LEU A 112 -15.15 18.30 24.24
C LEU A 112 -16.58 17.74 24.17
N ILE A 113 -17.21 17.83 22.98
CA ILE A 113 -18.57 17.34 22.75
C ILE A 113 -18.66 15.83 22.96
N ARG A 114 -17.63 15.09 22.52
CA ARG A 114 -17.58 13.63 22.64
C ARG A 114 -17.32 13.15 24.06
N GLU A 115 -16.62 13.93 24.88
CA GLU A 115 -16.47 13.64 26.30
C GLU A 115 -17.81 13.81 27.03
N GLY A 116 -18.59 14.84 26.68
CA GLY A 116 -20.04 14.95 26.92
C GLY A 116 -20.51 15.10 28.37
N GLU A 117 -19.65 14.82 29.35
CA GLU A 117 -20.01 14.75 30.77
C GLU A 117 -19.31 15.83 31.63
N GLY A 118 -18.28 16.49 31.10
CA GLY A 118 -17.52 17.52 31.78
C GLY A 118 -18.26 18.86 31.89
N VAL A 119 -17.69 19.79 32.66
CA VAL A 119 -18.31 21.10 32.92
C VAL A 119 -18.56 21.90 31.63
N ALA A 120 -17.66 21.82 30.65
CA ALA A 120 -17.89 22.42 29.34
C ALA A 120 -19.18 21.95 28.67
N ALA A 121 -19.52 20.66 28.75
CA ALA A 121 -20.74 20.14 28.17
C ALA A 121 -21.98 20.67 28.91
N GLN A 122 -21.92 20.75 30.24
CA GLN A 122 -22.99 21.31 31.06
C GLN A 122 -23.21 22.79 30.78
N VAL A 123 -22.12 23.57 30.61
CA VAL A 123 -22.19 25.00 30.26
C VAL A 123 -22.85 25.19 28.90
N LEU A 124 -22.45 24.40 27.88
CA LEU A 124 -23.07 24.47 26.55
C LEU A 124 -24.57 24.15 26.59
N VAL A 125 -24.96 23.10 27.34
CA VAL A 125 -26.37 22.71 27.49
C VAL A 125 -27.18 23.79 28.21
N LYS A 126 -26.65 24.40 29.28
CA LYS A 126 -27.31 25.51 29.99
C LYS A 126 -27.51 26.74 29.10
N LEU A 127 -26.55 27.02 28.21
CA LEU A 127 -26.65 28.10 27.23
C LEU A 127 -27.56 27.77 26.03
N GLY A 128 -28.31 26.66 26.09
CA GLY A 128 -29.28 26.26 25.08
C GLY A 128 -28.67 25.56 23.87
N ALA A 129 -27.40 25.16 23.93
CA ALA A 129 -26.72 24.45 22.86
C ALA A 129 -26.86 22.93 23.03
N ASP A 130 -27.59 22.30 22.11
CA ASP A 130 -27.55 20.84 21.95
C ASP A 130 -26.18 20.43 21.41
N LEU A 131 -25.45 19.59 22.15
CA LEU A 131 -24.14 19.06 21.79
C LEU A 131 -24.13 18.43 20.39
N SER A 132 -25.23 17.78 19.99
CA SER A 132 -25.38 17.19 18.66
C SER A 132 -25.42 18.26 17.57
N ARG A 133 -26.10 19.37 17.83
CA ARG A 133 -26.21 20.52 16.93
C ARG A 133 -24.90 21.28 16.84
N VAL A 134 -24.16 21.45 17.94
CA VAL A 134 -22.82 22.05 17.93
C VAL A 134 -21.89 21.22 17.05
N ARG A 135 -21.91 19.89 17.19
CA ARG A 135 -21.10 18.98 16.35
C ARG A 135 -21.43 19.14 14.86
N GLN A 136 -22.72 19.15 14.51
CA GLN A 136 -23.14 19.34 13.11
C GLN A 136 -22.67 20.68 12.54
N GLN A 137 -22.79 21.75 13.31
CA GLN A 137 -22.38 23.09 12.88
C GLN A 137 -20.87 23.18 12.63
N VAL A 138 -20.05 22.59 13.51
CA VAL A 138 -18.59 22.56 13.33
C VAL A 138 -18.20 21.76 12.08
N ILE A 139 -18.84 20.61 11.84
CA ILE A 139 -18.61 19.80 10.63
C ILE A 139 -19.02 20.56 9.36
N GLN A 140 -20.13 21.31 9.42
CA GLN A 140 -20.59 22.13 8.30
C GLN A 140 -19.62 23.28 8.00
N LEU A 141 -19.12 23.96 9.05
CA LEU A 141 -18.13 25.03 8.89
C LEU A 141 -16.79 24.49 8.38
N LEU A 142 -16.36 23.30 8.80
CA LEU A 142 -15.17 22.65 8.25
C LEU A 142 -15.32 22.37 6.76
N SER A 143 -16.50 21.89 6.35
CA SER A 143 -16.82 21.64 4.94
C SER A 143 -16.83 22.92 4.11
N GLY A 144 -17.13 24.08 4.72
CA GLY A 144 -17.07 25.40 4.06
C GLY A 144 -15.69 26.08 4.11
N TYR A 145 -14.88 25.84 5.15
CA TYR A 145 -13.58 26.50 5.35
C TYR A 145 -12.42 25.82 4.62
N ALA A 146 -12.54 24.55 4.23
CA ALA A 146 -11.54 23.91 3.37
C ALA A 146 -11.37 24.61 2.00
N GLY A 147 -12.26 25.55 1.64
CA GLY A 147 -12.19 26.37 0.45
C GLY A 147 -11.63 27.80 0.61
N SER A 148 -11.07 28.19 1.76
CA SER A 148 -10.51 29.55 1.92
C SER A 148 -9.41 29.67 2.98
N GLY A 149 -8.17 29.41 2.58
CA GLY A 149 -6.97 29.75 3.33
C GLY A 149 -6.41 31.13 2.94
N GLN A 150 -6.72 32.13 3.78
CA GLN A 150 -5.97 33.37 4.07
C GLN A 150 -5.25 34.12 2.94
N GLY A 151 -5.92 35.17 2.44
CA GLY A 151 -5.33 36.45 2.08
C GLY A 151 -6.16 37.57 2.73
N SER A 152 -5.52 38.47 3.48
CA SER A 152 -6.17 39.51 4.29
C SER A 152 -7.11 40.44 3.50
N PRO A 153 -8.14 41.00 4.17
CA PRO A 153 -9.24 41.70 3.51
C PRO A 153 -8.90 43.17 3.22
N GLY A 154 -9.10 43.57 1.96
CA GLY A 154 -9.05 44.96 1.54
C GLY A 154 -10.19 45.28 0.57
N SER A 155 -11.20 45.96 1.08
CA SER A 155 -12.17 46.83 0.38
C SER A 155 -12.81 46.33 -0.92
N GLN A 156 -14.11 46.00 -0.83
CA GLN A 156 -15.04 46.11 -1.94
C GLN A 156 -15.11 47.56 -2.43
N GLU A 157 -14.90 47.80 -3.73
CA GLU A 157 -15.66 48.81 -4.44
C GLU A 157 -15.84 48.48 -5.93
N LYS A 158 -16.89 49.07 -6.49
CA LYS A 158 -17.63 48.68 -7.68
C LYS A 158 -16.96 49.02 -9.01
N ALA A 159 -17.34 48.23 -10.02
CA ALA A 159 -17.64 48.61 -11.42
C ALA A 159 -16.50 49.05 -12.35
N GLY A 160 -16.53 48.54 -13.59
CA GLY A 160 -15.92 49.20 -14.74
C GLY A 160 -15.39 48.24 -15.80
N ALA A 161 -16.05 48.22 -16.95
CA ALA A 161 -15.54 47.61 -18.18
C ALA A 161 -14.21 48.26 -18.63
N THR A 162 -13.27 47.48 -19.16
CA THR A 162 -12.47 47.77 -20.37
C THR A 162 -11.51 46.62 -20.71
N THR A 163 -11.07 46.65 -21.96
CA THR A 163 -10.40 45.68 -22.82
C THR A 163 -8.90 45.46 -22.56
N GLY A 164 -8.43 44.22 -22.79
CA GLY A 164 -7.14 43.90 -23.41
C GLY A 164 -5.94 43.64 -22.47
N GLY A 165 -5.31 42.46 -22.59
CA GLY A 165 -3.99 42.19 -22.01
C GLY A 165 -3.79 40.75 -21.58
N SER A 166 -3.10 39.97 -22.42
CA SER A 166 -2.73 38.57 -22.29
C SER A 166 -1.75 38.25 -21.16
N GLY A 167 -1.93 37.06 -20.54
CA GLY A 167 -0.83 36.26 -19.98
C GLY A 167 -0.95 35.95 -18.48
N GLY A 168 -1.42 34.75 -18.16
CA GLY A 168 -1.31 34.16 -16.81
C GLY A 168 -2.60 33.47 -16.39
N ASP A 169 -2.86 32.28 -16.91
CA ASP A 169 -4.00 31.46 -16.52
C ASP A 169 -3.54 30.07 -16.05
N SER A 170 -4.33 29.46 -15.17
CA SER A 170 -4.19 28.11 -14.55
C SER A 170 -3.54 27.99 -13.15
N ALA A 171 -4.16 28.57 -12.11
CA ALA A 171 -3.89 28.14 -10.72
C ALA A 171 -5.11 28.01 -9.79
N SER A 172 -6.36 28.20 -10.24
CA SER A 172 -7.51 28.27 -9.31
C SER A 172 -8.79 27.54 -9.75
N GLY A 173 -8.68 26.35 -10.36
CA GLY A 173 -9.81 25.72 -11.05
C GLY A 173 -10.42 24.43 -10.48
N SER A 174 -9.80 23.71 -9.54
CA SER A 174 -10.00 22.25 -9.43
C SER A 174 -10.48 21.74 -8.04
N LEU A 175 -11.34 22.47 -7.34
CA LEU A 175 -11.71 22.11 -5.95
C LEU A 175 -12.39 20.74 -5.81
N VAL A 176 -13.12 20.27 -6.82
CA VAL A 176 -13.87 19.00 -6.73
C VAL A 176 -13.04 17.83 -7.24
N LEU A 177 -12.33 17.99 -8.36
CA LEU A 177 -11.43 16.96 -8.87
C LEU A 177 -10.24 16.70 -7.93
N ASP A 178 -9.71 17.72 -7.26
CA ASP A 178 -8.62 17.55 -6.28
C ASP A 178 -9.11 16.88 -4.97
N GLN A 179 -10.42 16.91 -4.70
CA GLN A 179 -11.01 16.21 -3.55
C GLN A 179 -11.14 14.70 -3.79
N PHE A 180 -11.45 14.30 -5.02
CA PHE A 180 -11.73 12.90 -5.39
C PHE A 180 -10.65 12.26 -6.27
N GLY A 181 -9.58 12.97 -6.54
CA GLY A 181 -8.51 12.53 -7.42
C GLY A 181 -7.17 13.17 -7.11
N ARG A 182 -6.11 12.60 -7.69
CA ARG A 182 -4.73 13.06 -7.49
C ARG A 182 -4.15 13.49 -8.83
N ASN A 183 -3.61 14.70 -8.89
CA ASN A 183 -2.91 15.19 -10.08
C ASN A 183 -1.49 14.59 -10.15
N LEU A 184 -1.28 13.63 -11.06
CA LEU A 184 0.03 13.01 -11.27
C LEU A 184 0.99 13.94 -12.00
N THR A 185 0.51 14.78 -12.93
CA THR A 185 1.37 15.76 -13.63
C THR A 185 1.96 16.77 -12.64
N GLN A 186 1.18 17.23 -11.67
CA GLN A 186 1.68 18.09 -10.60
C GLN A 186 2.67 17.35 -9.70
N ALA A 187 2.35 16.12 -9.27
CA ALA A 187 3.25 15.32 -8.47
C ALA A 187 4.60 15.03 -9.19
N ALA A 188 4.57 14.90 -10.52
CA ALA A 188 5.76 14.77 -11.35
C ALA A 188 6.60 16.04 -11.36
N ARG A 189 5.97 17.23 -11.53
CA ARG A 189 6.66 18.53 -11.44
C ARG A 189 7.31 18.76 -10.07
N GLU A 190 6.66 18.29 -9.01
CA GLU A 190 7.18 18.34 -7.64
C GLU A 190 8.21 17.23 -7.33
N LYS A 191 8.59 16.39 -8.31
CA LYS A 191 9.52 15.26 -8.18
C LYS A 191 9.13 14.23 -7.10
N LYS A 192 7.82 14.11 -6.79
CA LYS A 192 7.29 13.16 -5.80
C LYS A 192 7.04 11.77 -6.36
N LEU A 193 6.89 11.61 -7.68
CA LEU A 193 6.65 10.31 -8.33
C LEU A 193 7.93 9.48 -8.45
N ASP A 194 7.80 8.16 -8.38
CA ASP A 194 8.94 7.24 -8.52
C ASP A 194 9.52 7.29 -9.95
N PRO A 195 10.84 7.10 -10.11
CA PRO A 195 11.42 7.02 -11.45
C PRO A 195 10.89 5.78 -12.18
N VAL A 196 10.56 5.93 -13.46
CA VAL A 196 10.03 4.83 -14.27
C VAL A 196 11.15 4.19 -15.08
N ILE A 197 11.45 2.93 -14.78
CA ILE A 197 12.54 2.19 -15.43
C ILE A 197 11.97 1.19 -16.45
N GLY A 198 12.50 1.28 -17.69
CA GLY A 198 12.31 0.34 -18.81
C GLY A 198 10.88 0.04 -19.27
N ARG A 199 9.93 0.96 -19.03
CA ARG A 199 8.57 0.94 -19.59
C ARG A 199 8.37 1.89 -20.78
N SER A 200 9.44 2.28 -21.45
CA SER A 200 9.42 3.29 -22.53
C SER A 200 8.52 2.90 -23.70
N ARG A 201 8.53 1.62 -24.10
CA ARG A 201 7.71 1.12 -25.23
C ARG A 201 6.22 1.19 -24.92
N GLU A 202 5.83 0.79 -23.72
CA GLU A 202 4.43 0.84 -23.27
C GLU A 202 3.96 2.28 -23.12
N THR A 203 4.77 3.16 -22.53
CA THR A 203 4.44 4.59 -22.41
C THR A 203 4.32 5.27 -23.78
N GLU A 204 5.24 5.01 -24.71
CA GLU A 204 5.16 5.49 -26.10
C GLU A 204 3.88 4.99 -26.79
N ARG A 205 3.53 3.71 -26.58
CA ARG A 205 2.30 3.13 -27.12
C ARG A 205 1.04 3.80 -26.56
N VAL A 206 1.00 4.07 -25.26
CA VAL A 206 -0.10 4.82 -24.61
C VAL A 206 -0.23 6.21 -25.22
N MET A 207 0.89 6.93 -25.36
CA MET A 207 0.96 8.26 -25.98
C MET A 207 0.48 8.26 -27.44
N GLN A 208 0.88 7.23 -28.22
CA GLN A 208 0.42 7.04 -29.60
C GLN A 208 -1.10 6.86 -29.66
N ILE A 209 -1.68 6.09 -28.73
CA ILE A 209 -3.13 5.84 -28.68
C ILE A 209 -3.86 7.13 -28.30
N LEU A 210 -3.41 7.84 -27.27
CA LEU A 210 -4.01 9.11 -26.82
C LEU A 210 -4.01 10.18 -27.91
N SER A 211 -3.07 10.12 -28.84
CA SER A 211 -2.97 11.07 -29.97
C SER A 211 -3.87 10.72 -31.16
N ARG A 212 -4.61 9.59 -31.12
CA ARG A 212 -5.52 9.20 -32.22
C ARG A 212 -6.80 10.03 -32.21
N ARG A 213 -7.42 10.18 -33.39
CA ARG A 213 -8.76 10.79 -33.51
C ARG A 213 -9.90 9.87 -33.06
N THR A 214 -9.72 8.57 -33.21
CA THR A 214 -10.70 7.53 -32.81
C THR A 214 -9.96 6.41 -32.08
N LYS A 215 -10.66 5.69 -31.19
CA LYS A 215 -10.05 4.69 -30.28
C LYS A 215 -8.86 5.27 -29.52
N ASN A 216 -9.06 6.43 -28.90
CA ASN A 216 -8.03 7.24 -28.26
C ASN A 216 -7.95 7.03 -26.74
N ASN A 217 -8.58 5.98 -26.22
CA ASN A 217 -8.52 5.61 -24.81
C ASN A 217 -7.72 4.31 -24.68
N PRO A 218 -6.47 4.33 -24.18
CA PRO A 218 -5.71 3.12 -23.93
C PRO A 218 -6.25 2.36 -22.72
N VAL A 219 -6.19 1.02 -22.78
CA VAL A 219 -6.43 0.14 -21.63
C VAL A 219 -5.20 -0.72 -21.40
N LEU A 220 -4.53 -0.53 -20.27
CA LEU A 220 -3.42 -1.34 -19.80
C LEU A 220 -3.98 -2.67 -19.29
N ILE A 221 -3.61 -3.76 -19.96
CA ILE A 221 -4.03 -5.12 -19.64
C ILE A 221 -2.83 -5.91 -19.17
N GLY A 222 -2.86 -6.34 -17.93
CA GLY A 222 -1.82 -7.17 -17.32
C GLY A 222 -2.26 -7.66 -15.95
N GLU A 223 -1.48 -8.53 -15.33
CA GLU A 223 -1.76 -8.99 -13.97
C GLU A 223 -1.51 -7.87 -12.93
N PRO A 224 -2.09 -7.94 -11.73
CA PRO A 224 -1.75 -7.03 -10.64
C PRO A 224 -0.25 -7.10 -10.31
N GLY A 225 0.35 -5.98 -9.91
CA GLY A 225 1.77 -5.92 -9.53
C GLY A 225 2.77 -5.78 -10.68
N VAL A 226 2.37 -5.92 -11.95
CA VAL A 226 3.33 -5.78 -13.08
C VAL A 226 3.83 -4.33 -13.31
N GLY A 227 3.29 -3.34 -12.60
CA GLY A 227 3.67 -1.93 -12.76
C GLY A 227 2.84 -1.17 -13.81
N LYS A 228 1.53 -1.46 -13.92
CA LYS A 228 0.60 -0.69 -14.79
C LYS A 228 0.56 0.80 -14.41
N THR A 229 0.51 1.10 -13.12
CA THR A 229 0.53 2.48 -12.59
C THR A 229 1.83 3.20 -12.93
N ALA A 230 2.98 2.50 -12.91
CA ALA A 230 4.27 3.08 -13.27
C ALA A 230 4.30 3.59 -14.73
N ILE A 231 3.62 2.92 -15.67
CA ILE A 231 3.52 3.41 -17.07
C ILE A 231 2.81 4.77 -17.12
N VAL A 232 1.78 4.94 -16.28
CA VAL A 232 0.97 6.16 -16.21
C VAL A 232 1.72 7.29 -15.50
N GLU A 233 2.44 6.97 -14.43
CA GLU A 233 3.35 7.92 -13.79
C GLU A 233 4.47 8.38 -14.73
N GLY A 234 4.98 7.46 -15.56
CA GLY A 234 5.99 7.78 -16.58
C GLY A 234 5.44 8.72 -17.64
N LEU A 235 4.20 8.50 -18.07
CA LEU A 235 3.50 9.45 -18.94
C LEU A 235 3.33 10.82 -18.27
N ALA A 236 2.99 10.86 -16.97
CA ALA A 236 2.86 12.12 -16.23
C ALA A 236 4.19 12.88 -16.13
N GLN A 237 5.32 12.16 -15.95
CA GLN A 237 6.66 12.73 -16.00
C GLN A 237 7.00 13.30 -17.39
N MET A 238 6.70 12.57 -18.46
CA MET A 238 6.91 13.06 -19.83
C MET A 238 6.08 14.31 -20.14
N ILE A 239 4.82 14.34 -19.68
CA ILE A 239 3.96 15.54 -19.80
C ILE A 239 4.53 16.71 -19.01
N ALA A 240 5.07 16.47 -17.81
CA ALA A 240 5.65 17.51 -16.97
C ALA A 240 6.96 18.10 -17.55
N ASN A 241 7.71 17.30 -18.31
CA ASN A 241 8.97 17.68 -18.96
C ASN A 241 8.80 18.16 -20.41
N ASP A 242 7.55 18.31 -20.89
CA ASP A 242 7.21 18.68 -22.27
C ASP A 242 7.77 17.71 -23.35
N GLU A 243 8.02 16.45 -22.98
CA GLU A 243 8.48 15.37 -23.87
C GLU A 243 7.31 14.63 -24.55
N VAL A 244 6.26 15.35 -24.93
CA VAL A 244 5.03 14.78 -25.50
C VAL A 244 4.58 15.50 -26.78
N PRO A 245 3.85 14.82 -27.68
CA PRO A 245 3.28 15.45 -28.88
C PRO A 245 2.36 16.63 -28.55
N GLU A 246 2.21 17.57 -29.49
CA GLU A 246 1.34 18.75 -29.36
C GLU A 246 -0.11 18.43 -28.95
N THR A 247 -0.61 17.24 -29.30
CA THR A 247 -1.96 16.76 -28.94
C THR A 247 -2.15 16.50 -27.44
N ILE A 248 -1.06 16.24 -26.71
CA ILE A 248 -1.02 15.90 -25.30
C ILE A 248 -0.30 16.98 -24.48
N HIS A 249 0.48 17.83 -25.16
CA HIS A 249 1.15 18.97 -24.54
C HIS A 249 0.16 19.86 -23.76
N GLY A 250 0.55 20.25 -22.55
CA GLY A 250 -0.27 21.08 -21.65
C GLY A 250 -1.44 20.36 -20.97
N LYS A 251 -1.68 19.07 -21.28
CA LYS A 251 -2.72 18.29 -20.57
C LYS A 251 -2.30 17.95 -19.15
N GLN A 252 -3.27 17.66 -18.29
CA GLN A 252 -3.08 17.25 -16.91
C GLN A 252 -3.58 15.82 -16.71
N LEU A 253 -2.76 14.97 -16.09
CA LEU A 253 -3.10 13.58 -15.83
C LEU A 253 -3.57 13.42 -14.38
N TYR A 254 -4.81 12.97 -14.21
CA TYR A 254 -5.45 12.80 -12.90
C TYR A 254 -5.80 11.34 -12.65
N THR A 255 -5.52 10.81 -11.46
CA THR A 255 -6.08 9.52 -11.02
C THR A 255 -7.39 9.75 -10.29
N LEU A 256 -8.37 8.86 -10.49
CA LEU A 256 -9.60 8.86 -9.72
C LEU A 256 -9.49 7.90 -8.53
N ASP A 257 -9.77 8.38 -7.32
CA ASP A 257 -9.87 7.52 -6.14
C ASP A 257 -11.32 7.03 -5.96
N MET A 258 -11.54 5.77 -6.33
CA MET A 258 -12.82 5.10 -6.17
C MET A 258 -13.25 4.99 -4.71
N GLY A 259 -12.30 4.79 -3.79
CA GLY A 259 -12.55 4.74 -2.35
C GLY A 259 -13.05 6.07 -1.82
N ALA A 260 -12.45 7.18 -2.22
CA ALA A 260 -12.88 8.53 -1.83
C ALA A 260 -14.30 8.87 -2.33
N LEU A 261 -14.66 8.42 -3.53
CA LEU A 261 -16.01 8.62 -4.08
C LEU A 261 -17.08 7.86 -3.28
N VAL A 262 -16.75 6.64 -2.84
CA VAL A 262 -17.64 5.78 -2.04
C VAL A 262 -17.69 6.21 -0.57
N ALA A 263 -16.58 6.71 -0.03
CA ALA A 263 -16.47 7.14 1.36
C ALA A 263 -17.54 8.19 1.72
N GLY A 264 -18.36 7.89 2.72
CA GLY A 264 -19.45 8.78 3.15
C GLY A 264 -20.63 8.86 2.18
N SER A 265 -20.74 7.98 1.19
CA SER A 265 -21.99 7.75 0.45
C SER A 265 -22.80 6.66 1.18
N ARG A 266 -24.06 6.95 1.54
CA ARG A 266 -24.95 5.94 2.14
C ARG A 266 -25.79 5.23 1.08
N TYR A 267 -26.01 5.90 -0.05
CA TYR A 267 -26.80 5.39 -1.15
C TYR A 267 -26.00 5.44 -2.45
N ARG A 268 -26.26 4.48 -3.34
CA ARG A 268 -25.69 4.43 -4.70
C ARG A 268 -25.89 5.74 -5.49
N GLY A 269 -27.02 6.42 -5.28
CA GLY A 269 -27.30 7.71 -5.92
C GLY A 269 -26.32 8.82 -5.56
N ASP A 270 -25.82 8.83 -4.31
CA ASP A 270 -24.85 9.84 -3.85
C ASP A 270 -23.51 9.68 -4.58
N PHE A 271 -23.08 8.43 -4.78
CA PHE A 271 -21.89 8.10 -5.56
C PHE A 271 -22.06 8.57 -7.01
N GLU A 272 -23.19 8.24 -7.66
CA GLU A 272 -23.44 8.65 -9.05
C GLU A 272 -23.49 10.17 -9.20
N GLU A 273 -24.04 10.89 -8.22
CA GLU A 273 -24.07 12.36 -8.23
C GLU A 273 -22.66 12.96 -8.11
N ARG A 274 -21.81 12.42 -7.21
CA ARG A 274 -20.41 12.83 -7.08
C ARG A 274 -19.63 12.57 -8.36
N LEU A 275 -19.77 11.38 -8.93
CA LEU A 275 -19.12 11.02 -10.19
C LEU A 275 -19.59 11.94 -11.34
N LYS A 276 -20.88 12.27 -11.41
CA LYS A 276 -21.41 13.25 -12.38
C LYS A 276 -20.79 14.63 -12.20
N LYS A 277 -20.56 15.09 -10.97
CA LYS A 277 -19.89 16.39 -10.69
C LYS A 277 -18.46 16.38 -11.21
N VAL A 278 -17.68 15.33 -10.87
CA VAL A 278 -16.30 15.15 -11.33
C VAL A 278 -16.22 15.10 -12.86
N LEU A 279 -17.07 14.29 -13.51
CA LEU A 279 -17.08 14.18 -14.97
C LEU A 279 -17.50 15.48 -15.67
N LYS A 280 -18.43 16.25 -15.08
CA LYS A 280 -18.83 17.56 -15.61
C LYS A 280 -17.69 18.56 -15.56
N GLU A 281 -16.89 18.54 -14.49
CA GLU A 281 -15.70 19.38 -14.35
C GLU A 281 -14.63 19.02 -15.38
N ILE A 282 -14.33 17.72 -15.54
CA ILE A 282 -13.38 17.22 -16.55
C ILE A 282 -13.78 17.69 -17.95
N ARG A 283 -15.07 17.59 -18.29
CA ARG A 283 -15.61 18.06 -19.58
C ARG A 283 -15.45 19.56 -19.76
N THR A 284 -15.58 20.35 -18.70
CA THR A 284 -15.56 21.82 -18.78
C THR A 284 -14.14 22.33 -19.00
N ARG A 285 -13.13 21.70 -18.37
CA ARG A 285 -11.74 22.10 -18.54
C ARG A 285 -11.14 21.62 -19.86
N GLY A 286 -11.43 20.38 -20.27
CA GLY A 286 -10.99 19.82 -21.55
C GLY A 286 -9.48 19.52 -21.68
N ASP A 287 -8.67 19.89 -20.68
CA ASP A 287 -7.23 19.64 -20.59
C ASP A 287 -6.88 18.36 -19.81
N ILE A 288 -7.87 17.63 -19.28
CA ILE A 288 -7.64 16.50 -18.38
C ILE A 288 -7.63 15.15 -19.11
N ILE A 289 -6.64 14.33 -18.77
CA ILE A 289 -6.59 12.89 -19.04
C ILE A 289 -6.87 12.16 -17.73
N LEU A 290 -7.90 11.31 -17.71
CA LEU A 290 -8.32 10.59 -16.51
C LEU A 290 -7.73 9.17 -16.50
N PHE A 291 -6.94 8.85 -15.47
CA PHE A 291 -6.53 7.48 -15.17
C PHE A 291 -7.50 6.84 -14.18
N ILE A 292 -7.98 5.65 -14.55
CA ILE A 292 -8.85 4.83 -13.72
C ILE A 292 -8.17 3.48 -13.56
N ASP A 293 -7.68 3.21 -12.36
CA ASP A 293 -7.25 1.87 -12.00
C ASP A 293 -8.48 0.99 -11.79
N GLU A 294 -8.34 -0.30 -12.09
CA GLU A 294 -9.45 -1.27 -12.03
C GLU A 294 -10.71 -0.78 -12.76
N ILE A 295 -10.57 -0.29 -14.00
CA ILE A 295 -11.65 0.35 -14.76
C ILE A 295 -12.90 -0.54 -14.95
N HIS A 296 -12.75 -1.86 -14.83
CA HIS A 296 -13.85 -2.82 -14.85
C HIS A 296 -14.84 -2.61 -13.69
N THR A 297 -14.42 -2.06 -12.54
CA THR A 297 -15.29 -1.78 -11.38
C THR A 297 -16.42 -0.80 -11.73
N LEU A 298 -16.15 0.16 -12.62
CA LEU A 298 -17.13 1.14 -13.10
C LEU A 298 -18.02 0.62 -14.23
N VAL A 299 -17.55 -0.41 -14.94
CA VAL A 299 -18.20 -0.97 -16.14
C VAL A 299 -18.97 -2.27 -15.82
N GLY A 300 -18.66 -2.89 -14.68
CA GLY A 300 -19.15 -4.19 -14.24
C GLY A 300 -20.66 -4.28 -14.22
N ALA A 301 -21.22 -4.91 -15.25
CA ALA A 301 -22.64 -5.15 -15.43
C ALA A 301 -23.19 -6.08 -14.31
N GLY A 302 -23.73 -5.48 -13.24
CA GLY A 302 -24.85 -6.01 -12.44
C GLY A 302 -24.79 -7.42 -11.85
N ALA A 303 -23.63 -8.12 -11.86
CA ALA A 303 -23.57 -9.54 -11.54
C ALA A 303 -23.22 -9.87 -10.08
N ALA A 304 -22.83 -8.89 -9.27
CA ALA A 304 -22.60 -9.07 -7.83
C ALA A 304 -23.44 -8.07 -7.02
N GLU A 305 -24.13 -8.53 -5.99
CA GLU A 305 -24.79 -7.67 -4.99
C GLU A 305 -23.76 -6.68 -4.41
N GLY A 306 -23.80 -5.42 -4.85
CA GLY A 306 -22.89 -4.36 -4.41
C GLY A 306 -22.00 -3.73 -5.48
N ALA A 307 -21.99 -4.23 -6.71
CA ALA A 307 -21.22 -3.62 -7.80
C ALA A 307 -21.78 -2.23 -8.19
N ILE A 308 -20.91 -1.22 -8.18
CA ILE A 308 -21.24 0.17 -8.49
C ILE A 308 -21.26 0.35 -10.02
N ASP A 309 -22.42 0.16 -10.65
CA ASP A 309 -22.53 0.32 -12.10
C ASP A 309 -22.67 1.81 -12.50
N ALA A 310 -21.55 2.37 -12.95
CA ALA A 310 -21.40 3.72 -13.50
C ALA A 310 -21.36 3.74 -15.04
N ALA A 311 -21.58 2.59 -15.68
CA ALA A 311 -21.42 2.43 -17.12
C ALA A 311 -22.40 3.32 -17.90
N SER A 312 -23.60 3.54 -17.35
CA SER A 312 -24.63 4.42 -17.91
C SER A 312 -24.20 5.88 -18.01
N ILE A 313 -23.31 6.34 -17.12
CA ILE A 313 -22.80 7.72 -17.07
C ILE A 313 -21.58 7.86 -17.98
N LEU A 314 -20.68 6.87 -17.97
CA LEU A 314 -19.41 6.91 -18.71
C LEU A 314 -19.58 6.65 -20.22
N LYS A 315 -20.41 5.67 -20.60
CA LYS A 315 -20.56 5.25 -22.01
C LYS A 315 -20.95 6.42 -22.94
N PRO A 316 -21.91 7.30 -22.61
CA PRO A 316 -22.25 8.43 -23.47
C PRO A 316 -21.08 9.40 -23.69
N MET A 317 -20.28 9.67 -22.65
CA MET A 317 -19.16 10.62 -22.72
C MET A 317 -17.99 10.05 -23.51
N LEU A 318 -17.68 8.76 -23.30
CA LEU A 318 -16.70 8.02 -24.08
C LEU A 318 -17.13 7.89 -25.54
N ALA A 319 -18.43 7.67 -25.79
CA ALA A 319 -18.97 7.58 -27.14
C ALA A 319 -18.80 8.88 -27.93
N ARG A 320 -19.01 10.03 -27.28
CA ARG A 320 -18.84 11.37 -27.86
C ARG A 320 -17.39 11.85 -27.93
N GLY A 321 -16.45 11.13 -27.32
CA GLY A 321 -15.03 11.54 -27.26
C GLY A 321 -14.80 12.76 -26.35
N GLU A 322 -15.74 13.05 -25.45
CA GLU A 322 -15.66 14.17 -24.49
C GLU A 322 -14.79 13.83 -23.28
N LEU A 323 -14.50 12.54 -23.08
CA LEU A 323 -13.71 12.03 -21.96
C LEU A 323 -12.55 11.22 -22.53
N GLN A 324 -11.32 11.67 -22.25
CA GLN A 324 -10.11 10.94 -22.57
C GLN A 324 -9.64 10.17 -21.33
N THR A 325 -9.59 8.84 -21.43
CA THR A 325 -9.29 7.97 -20.30
C THR A 325 -8.15 7.00 -20.59
N ILE A 326 -7.38 6.70 -19.56
CA ILE A 326 -6.46 5.57 -19.48
C ILE A 326 -7.06 4.60 -18.46
N GLY A 327 -7.39 3.39 -18.89
CA GLY A 327 -7.87 2.33 -17.98
C GLY A 327 -6.77 1.34 -17.64
N ALA A 328 -6.80 0.77 -16.44
CA ALA A 328 -6.02 -0.43 -16.09
C ALA A 328 -6.95 -1.54 -15.62
N THR A 329 -6.69 -2.78 -16.04
CA THR A 329 -7.51 -3.95 -15.69
C THR A 329 -6.72 -5.25 -15.89
N THR A 330 -7.26 -6.39 -15.42
CA THR A 330 -6.71 -7.71 -15.72
C THR A 330 -7.20 -8.25 -17.07
N LEU A 331 -6.54 -9.28 -17.59
CA LEU A 331 -6.93 -9.92 -18.85
C LEU A 331 -8.36 -10.50 -18.77
N ASP A 332 -8.70 -11.11 -17.64
CA ASP A 332 -10.00 -11.76 -17.44
C ASP A 332 -11.14 -10.75 -17.40
N GLU A 333 -10.97 -9.64 -16.69
CA GLU A 333 -11.96 -8.57 -16.62
C GLU A 333 -12.14 -7.88 -17.97
N TYR A 334 -11.06 -7.67 -18.72
CA TYR A 334 -11.13 -7.11 -20.05
C TYR A 334 -12.00 -7.98 -20.98
N ARG A 335 -11.78 -9.29 -20.97
CA ARG A 335 -12.60 -10.25 -21.73
C ARG A 335 -14.06 -10.27 -21.28
N LYS A 336 -14.31 -10.18 -19.97
CA LYS A 336 -15.67 -10.21 -19.40
C LYS A 336 -16.46 -8.94 -19.70
N HIS A 337 -15.84 -7.76 -19.62
CA HIS A 337 -16.54 -6.47 -19.61
C HIS A 337 -16.30 -5.57 -20.82
N PHE A 338 -15.15 -5.69 -21.50
CA PHE A 338 -14.80 -4.82 -22.62
C PHE A 338 -14.95 -5.51 -23.98
N GLU A 339 -14.45 -6.73 -24.15
CA GLU A 339 -14.55 -7.45 -25.44
C GLU A 339 -16.00 -7.78 -25.83
N LYS A 340 -16.87 -8.01 -24.84
CA LYS A 340 -18.29 -8.29 -25.09
C LYS A 340 -19.13 -7.04 -25.40
N ASP A 341 -18.64 -5.85 -25.06
CA ASP A 341 -19.38 -4.60 -25.22
C ASP A 341 -18.89 -3.80 -26.44
N ALA A 342 -19.69 -3.83 -27.50
CA ALA A 342 -19.39 -3.17 -28.78
C ALA A 342 -19.29 -1.63 -28.69
N ALA A 343 -19.76 -0.99 -27.62
CA ALA A 343 -19.58 0.45 -27.42
C ALA A 343 -18.19 0.76 -26.86
N LEU A 344 -17.73 -0.03 -25.89
CA LEU A 344 -16.43 0.14 -25.24
C LEU A 344 -15.28 -0.34 -26.14
N GLU A 345 -15.44 -1.47 -26.83
CA GLU A 345 -14.46 -2.00 -27.78
C GLU A 345 -14.14 -1.00 -28.92
N ARG A 346 -15.13 -0.16 -29.29
CA ARG A 346 -14.96 0.88 -30.30
C ARG A 346 -14.28 2.15 -29.79
N ARG A 347 -14.01 2.28 -28.49
CA ARG A 347 -13.42 3.47 -27.85
C ARG A 347 -12.10 3.18 -27.16
N PHE A 348 -11.94 1.97 -26.67
CA PHE A 348 -10.74 1.53 -26.00
C PHE A 348 -9.80 0.74 -26.92
N GLN A 349 -8.50 0.93 -26.72
CA GLN A 349 -7.46 0.17 -27.40
C GLN A 349 -6.62 -0.57 -26.36
N PRO A 350 -6.54 -1.92 -26.42
CA PRO A 350 -5.73 -2.68 -25.48
C PRO A 350 -4.23 -2.44 -25.68
N VAL A 351 -3.51 -2.35 -24.56
CA VAL A 351 -2.06 -2.33 -24.44
C VAL A 351 -1.67 -3.42 -23.45
N LYS A 352 -1.05 -4.48 -23.94
CA LYS A 352 -0.61 -5.59 -23.08
C LYS A 352 0.63 -5.17 -22.29
N VAL A 353 0.58 -5.34 -20.98
CA VAL A 353 1.67 -5.07 -20.05
C VAL A 353 2.14 -6.42 -19.51
N GLU A 354 3.35 -6.80 -19.88
CA GLU A 354 3.94 -8.06 -19.47
C GLU A 354 4.77 -7.91 -18.18
N GLU A 355 4.90 -9.01 -17.45
CA GLU A 355 5.81 -9.12 -16.31
C GLU A 355 7.26 -8.88 -16.78
N PRO A 356 8.04 -8.02 -16.11
CA PRO A 356 9.43 -7.79 -16.47
C PRO A 356 10.28 -9.02 -16.17
N THR A 357 11.30 -9.23 -16.99
CA THR A 357 12.32 -10.27 -16.75
C THR A 357 13.13 -9.96 -15.49
N VAL A 358 13.66 -10.98 -14.80
CA VAL A 358 14.50 -10.81 -13.61
C VAL A 358 15.62 -9.76 -13.76
N PRO A 359 16.42 -9.72 -14.86
CA PRO A 359 17.44 -8.68 -15.03
C PRO A 359 16.86 -7.26 -15.06
N HIS A 360 15.72 -7.09 -15.73
CA HIS A 360 15.03 -5.82 -15.80
C HIS A 360 14.41 -5.42 -14.44
N THR A 361 13.88 -6.38 -13.67
CA THR A 361 13.46 -6.14 -12.29
C THR A 361 14.61 -5.63 -11.43
N ILE A 362 15.82 -6.16 -11.58
CA ILE A 362 17.00 -5.67 -10.84
C ILE A 362 17.29 -4.20 -11.18
N GLU A 363 17.15 -3.79 -12.45
CA GLU A 363 17.28 -2.39 -12.85
C GLU A 363 16.18 -1.50 -12.23
N ILE A 364 14.94 -1.99 -12.19
CA ILE A 364 13.83 -1.30 -11.52
C ILE A 364 14.16 -1.10 -10.04
N LEU A 365 14.59 -2.15 -9.34
CA LEU A 365 14.96 -2.07 -7.93
C LEU A 365 16.14 -1.11 -7.69
N LYS A 366 17.12 -1.07 -8.59
CA LYS A 366 18.25 -0.11 -8.52
C LYS A 366 17.77 1.33 -8.63
N GLY A 367 16.79 1.60 -9.50
CA GLY A 367 16.19 2.93 -9.63
C GLY A 367 15.37 3.35 -8.41
N LEU A 368 14.75 2.39 -7.71
CA LEU A 368 13.96 2.65 -6.49
C LEU A 368 14.80 2.68 -5.20
N ARG A 369 16.05 2.16 -5.23
CA ARG A 369 16.94 2.03 -4.07
C ARG A 369 16.97 3.28 -3.18
N GLU A 370 17.32 4.43 -3.74
CA GLU A 370 17.54 5.67 -2.98
C GLU A 370 16.30 6.11 -2.18
N ARG A 371 15.10 5.84 -2.72
CA ARG A 371 13.84 6.15 -2.04
C ARG A 371 13.59 5.23 -0.85
N TYR A 372 13.79 3.91 -1.03
CA TYR A 372 13.63 2.95 0.07
C TYR A 372 14.70 3.11 1.15
N GLU A 373 15.95 3.37 0.76
CA GLU A 373 17.03 3.69 1.70
C GLU A 373 16.69 4.93 2.53
N SER A 374 16.23 6.00 1.90
CA SER A 374 15.83 7.23 2.59
C SER A 374 14.61 7.03 3.50
N HIS A 375 13.62 6.26 3.03
CA HIS A 375 12.38 6.00 3.76
C HIS A 375 12.62 5.15 5.02
N HIS A 376 13.42 4.10 4.91
CA HIS A 376 13.70 3.17 6.01
C HIS A 376 14.94 3.52 6.82
N ARG A 377 15.79 4.42 6.31
CA ARG A 377 17.10 4.75 6.89
C ARG A 377 17.97 3.51 7.01
N VAL A 378 18.11 2.77 5.92
CA VAL A 378 18.96 1.58 5.79
C VAL A 378 19.76 1.67 4.51
N THR A 379 20.86 0.93 4.40
CA THR A 379 21.62 0.80 3.15
C THR A 379 21.22 -0.50 2.46
N ILE A 380 20.94 -0.48 1.16
CA ILE A 380 20.53 -1.68 0.42
C ILE A 380 21.64 -2.10 -0.55
N THR A 381 22.23 -3.26 -0.30
CA THR A 381 23.34 -3.77 -1.11
C THR A 381 22.90 -4.17 -2.53
N ASP A 382 23.83 -4.20 -3.48
CA ASP A 382 23.58 -4.73 -4.84
C ASP A 382 23.18 -6.20 -4.81
N GLN A 383 23.77 -6.98 -3.91
CA GLN A 383 23.47 -8.40 -3.73
C GLN A 383 22.04 -8.60 -3.23
N ALA A 384 21.55 -7.77 -2.31
CA ALA A 384 20.17 -7.82 -1.84
C ALA A 384 19.16 -7.59 -2.97
N LEU A 385 19.41 -6.64 -3.88
CA LEU A 385 18.50 -6.42 -5.02
C LEU A 385 18.45 -7.61 -5.97
N VAL A 386 19.62 -8.20 -6.26
CA VAL A 386 19.72 -9.40 -7.09
C VAL A 386 19.03 -10.58 -6.40
N ALA A 387 19.23 -10.74 -5.10
CA ALA A 387 18.59 -11.78 -4.30
C ALA A 387 17.07 -11.60 -4.28
N ALA A 388 16.56 -10.39 -4.02
CA ALA A 388 15.13 -10.11 -3.99
C ALA A 388 14.45 -10.47 -5.30
N ALA A 389 15.03 -10.08 -6.44
CA ALA A 389 14.47 -10.42 -7.75
C ALA A 389 14.48 -11.93 -8.04
N ASN A 390 15.61 -12.62 -7.81
CA ASN A 390 15.74 -14.06 -8.09
C ASN A 390 14.92 -14.93 -7.14
N LEU A 391 14.94 -14.61 -5.85
CA LEU A 391 14.24 -15.37 -4.83
C LEU A 391 12.73 -15.14 -4.92
N ALA A 392 12.27 -13.92 -5.17
CA ALA A 392 10.86 -13.67 -5.41
C ALA A 392 10.33 -14.40 -6.66
N ASP A 393 11.10 -14.40 -7.76
CA ASP A 393 10.72 -15.16 -8.97
C ASP A 393 10.59 -16.67 -8.69
N ARG A 394 11.50 -17.21 -7.89
CA ARG A 394 11.57 -18.65 -7.63
C ARG A 394 10.59 -19.17 -6.57
N TYR A 395 10.35 -18.39 -5.51
CA TYR A 395 9.63 -18.85 -4.33
C TYR A 395 8.24 -18.23 -4.16
N ILE A 396 7.95 -17.09 -4.82
CA ILE A 396 6.64 -16.44 -4.77
C ILE A 396 5.99 -16.56 -6.15
N SER A 397 5.11 -17.56 -6.31
CA SER A 397 4.48 -17.90 -7.60
C SER A 397 3.10 -17.28 -7.82
N ASP A 398 2.44 -16.84 -6.75
CA ASP A 398 1.09 -16.25 -6.77
C ASP A 398 1.08 -14.74 -7.10
N ARG A 399 2.26 -14.12 -7.12
CA ARG A 399 2.47 -12.71 -7.45
C ARG A 399 3.46 -12.55 -8.60
N PHE A 400 3.41 -11.37 -9.21
CA PHE A 400 4.21 -11.02 -10.39
C PHE A 400 5.30 -10.01 -10.04
N LEU A 401 6.42 -10.06 -10.76
CA LEU A 401 7.44 -9.03 -10.74
C LEU A 401 6.89 -7.73 -11.37
N PRO A 402 7.39 -6.55 -10.97
CA PRO A 402 8.43 -6.32 -9.95
C PRO A 402 7.89 -6.25 -8.51
N ASP A 403 6.58 -6.18 -8.32
CA ASP A 403 5.89 -5.95 -7.03
C ASP A 403 6.38 -6.87 -5.91
N LYS A 404 6.35 -8.19 -6.12
CA LYS A 404 6.82 -9.16 -5.11
C LYS A 404 8.28 -8.97 -4.68
N ALA A 405 9.14 -8.44 -5.56
CA ALA A 405 10.54 -8.18 -5.22
C ALA A 405 10.71 -6.84 -4.51
N ILE A 406 9.90 -5.84 -4.86
CA ILE A 406 9.84 -4.55 -4.17
C ILE A 406 9.36 -4.76 -2.73
N ASP A 407 8.31 -5.55 -2.53
CA ASP A 407 7.78 -5.84 -1.20
C ASP A 407 8.83 -6.53 -0.30
N LEU A 408 9.66 -7.44 -0.84
CA LEU A 408 10.74 -8.07 -0.07
C LEU A 408 11.79 -7.06 0.40
N ILE A 409 12.15 -6.10 -0.46
CA ILE A 409 13.08 -5.02 -0.10
C ILE A 409 12.46 -4.11 0.96
N ASP A 410 11.19 -3.75 0.79
CA ASP A 410 10.45 -2.86 1.68
C ASP A 410 10.33 -3.46 3.09
N GLU A 411 9.93 -4.74 3.18
CA GLU A 411 9.79 -5.47 4.43
C GLU A 411 11.14 -5.70 5.11
N ALA A 412 12.21 -6.04 4.35
CA ALA A 412 13.55 -6.17 4.90
C ALA A 412 14.06 -4.85 5.48
N GLY A 413 13.84 -3.73 4.77
CA GLY A 413 14.18 -2.39 5.25
C GLY A 413 13.41 -1.99 6.51
N SER A 414 12.09 -2.24 6.52
CA SER A 414 11.23 -2.00 7.68
C SER A 414 11.67 -2.82 8.91
N ARG A 415 11.98 -4.11 8.71
CA ARG A 415 12.46 -5.00 9.77
C ARG A 415 13.78 -4.53 10.36
N LEU A 416 14.75 -4.15 9.52
CA LEU A 416 16.03 -3.61 9.99
C LEU A 416 15.84 -2.30 10.76
N ARG A 417 14.96 -1.42 10.29
CA ARG A 417 14.61 -0.16 10.97
C ARG A 417 14.04 -0.41 12.38
N ILE A 418 13.23 -1.45 12.55
CA ILE A 418 12.70 -1.85 13.86
C ILE A 418 13.82 -2.39 14.75
N LYS A 419 14.68 -3.28 14.23
CA LYS A 419 15.86 -3.79 14.97
C LYS A 419 16.76 -2.63 15.43
N ARG A 420 16.94 -1.62 14.58
CA ARG A 420 17.68 -0.37 14.87
C ARG A 420 17.07 0.49 15.98
N MET A 421 15.80 0.32 16.38
CA MET A 421 15.26 1.07 17.53
C MET A 421 16.00 0.77 18.85
N HIS A 422 16.68 -0.37 18.93
CA HIS A 422 17.50 -0.77 20.08
C HIS A 422 18.91 -0.17 20.05
N THR A 423 19.27 0.58 19.01
CA THR A 423 20.58 1.23 18.87
C THR A 423 20.68 2.44 19.80
N PRO A 424 21.81 2.65 20.51
CA PRO A 424 22.04 3.82 21.36
C PRO A 424 21.82 5.15 20.62
N GLU A 425 21.19 6.14 21.28
CA GLU A 425 20.91 7.48 20.73
C GLU A 425 22.17 8.16 20.17
N ASP A 426 23.28 7.97 20.89
CA ASP A 426 24.62 8.44 20.56
C ASP A 426 25.15 8.04 19.18
N LEU A 427 24.80 6.86 18.65
CA LEU A 427 25.22 6.44 17.30
C LEU A 427 24.26 7.03 16.25
N ARG A 428 22.97 7.14 16.58
CA ARG A 428 21.93 7.67 15.68
C ARG A 428 22.16 9.14 15.34
N GLU A 429 22.65 9.94 16.28
CA GLU A 429 23.04 11.34 16.03
C GLU A 429 24.15 11.42 14.98
N VAL A 430 25.23 10.64 15.14
CA VAL A 430 26.37 10.63 14.21
C VAL A 430 25.95 10.17 12.81
N GLU A 431 25.07 9.17 12.71
CA GLU A 431 24.54 8.73 11.41
C GLU A 431 23.64 9.77 10.73
N THR A 432 22.83 10.47 11.51
CA THR A 432 21.94 11.51 10.99
C THR A 432 22.76 12.66 10.43
N ASP A 433 23.75 13.13 11.20
CA ASP A 433 24.71 14.16 10.79
C ASP A 433 25.47 13.74 9.53
N LEU A 434 25.92 12.49 9.46
CA LEU A 434 26.62 11.96 8.29
C LEU A 434 25.71 11.98 7.04
N SER A 435 24.45 11.57 7.16
CA SER A 435 23.51 11.57 6.04
C SER A 435 23.24 12.98 5.50
N GLU A 436 23.10 13.96 6.39
CA GLU A 436 22.88 15.36 6.03
C GLU A 436 24.11 15.94 5.32
N VAL A 437 25.31 15.66 5.83
CA VAL A 437 26.57 16.10 5.21
C VAL A 437 26.73 15.49 3.82
N VAL A 438 26.41 14.20 3.63
CA VAL A 438 26.48 13.52 2.32
C VAL A 438 25.51 14.16 1.32
N GLN A 439 24.27 14.44 1.73
CA GLN A 439 23.28 15.10 0.87
C GLN A 439 23.72 16.53 0.50
N ARG A 440 24.20 17.31 1.47
CA ARG A 440 24.71 18.66 1.23
C ARG A 440 25.93 18.64 0.31
N LYS A 441 26.81 17.65 0.46
CA LYS A 441 27.99 17.46 -0.42
C LYS A 441 27.54 17.17 -1.85
N LYS A 442 26.59 16.25 -2.06
CA LYS A 442 26.02 15.96 -3.39
C LYS A 442 25.44 17.24 -4.01
N ALA A 443 24.63 17.99 -3.27
CA ALA A 443 24.04 19.23 -3.75
C ALA A 443 25.10 20.30 -4.10
N ALA A 444 26.16 20.44 -3.30
CA ALA A 444 27.27 21.35 -3.58
C ALA A 444 28.06 20.95 -4.84
N VAL A 445 28.27 19.64 -5.07
CA VAL A 445 28.90 19.13 -6.29
C VAL A 445 28.03 19.38 -7.52
N GLU A 446 26.73 19.15 -7.44
CA GLU A 446 25.77 19.45 -8.51
C GLU A 446 25.72 20.95 -8.83
N ALA A 447 25.83 21.79 -7.80
CA ALA A 447 25.90 23.25 -7.92
C ALA A 447 27.29 23.78 -8.35
N GLN A 448 28.28 22.91 -8.54
CA GLN A 448 29.67 23.24 -8.86
C GLN A 448 30.38 24.12 -7.81
N ASP A 449 29.91 24.11 -6.56
CA ASP A 449 30.58 24.76 -5.43
C ASP A 449 31.65 23.83 -4.84
N PHE A 450 32.82 23.83 -5.47
CA PHE A 450 33.92 22.94 -5.12
C PHE A 450 34.56 23.26 -3.75
N GLU A 451 34.44 24.50 -3.26
CA GLU A 451 35.03 24.88 -1.97
C GLU A 451 34.19 24.35 -0.81
N GLU A 452 32.87 24.55 -0.86
CA GLU A 452 31.94 23.98 0.12
C GLU A 452 31.91 22.45 0.05
N ALA A 453 31.92 21.86 -1.15
CA ALA A 453 32.05 20.41 -1.32
C ALA A 453 33.35 19.86 -0.71
N GLY A 454 34.45 20.63 -0.78
CA GLY A 454 35.73 20.29 -0.13
C GLY A 454 35.62 20.25 1.39
N ARG A 455 35.01 21.27 2.01
CA ARG A 455 34.79 21.32 3.47
C ARG A 455 33.87 20.19 3.94
N LEU A 456 32.77 19.96 3.21
CA LEU A 456 31.80 18.90 3.53
C LEU A 456 32.42 17.50 3.41
N ARG A 457 33.37 17.30 2.49
CA ARG A 457 34.13 16.04 2.38
C ARG A 457 35.03 15.82 3.60
N ASP A 458 35.65 16.87 4.11
CA ASP A 458 36.53 16.75 5.27
C ASP A 458 35.68 16.48 6.55
N THR A 459 34.52 17.12 6.71
CA THR A 459 33.58 16.81 7.80
C THR A 459 32.96 15.41 7.68
N GLU A 460 32.64 14.96 6.46
CA GLU A 460 32.19 13.58 6.20
C GLU A 460 33.25 12.57 6.67
N LYS A 461 34.53 12.86 6.42
CA LYS A 461 35.64 12.00 6.84
C LYS A 461 35.78 11.94 8.37
N GLU A 462 35.62 13.07 9.06
CA GLU A 462 35.62 13.11 10.53
C GLU A 462 34.43 12.34 11.13
N LEU A 463 33.23 12.51 10.57
CA LEU A 463 32.04 11.79 10.99
C LEU A 463 32.15 10.29 10.74
N LEU A 464 32.75 9.86 9.62
CA LEU A 464 33.04 8.45 9.35
C LEU A 464 33.95 7.83 10.41
N VAL A 465 35.05 8.51 10.77
CA VAL A 465 35.96 8.03 11.82
C VAL A 465 35.25 7.93 13.18
N ARG A 466 34.40 8.92 13.50
CA ARG A 466 33.62 8.92 14.74
C ARG A 466 32.56 7.81 14.77
N LYS A 467 31.93 7.54 13.61
CA LYS A 467 31.00 6.43 13.41
C LYS A 467 31.73 5.11 13.66
N GLU A 468 32.82 4.84 12.95
CA GLU A 468 33.60 3.58 13.10
C GLU A 468 34.06 3.34 14.56
N ALA A 469 34.50 4.37 15.26
CA ALA A 469 34.91 4.26 16.66
C ALA A 469 33.73 3.84 17.57
N LYS A 470 32.56 4.47 17.42
CA LYS A 470 31.35 4.13 18.17
C LYS A 470 30.80 2.75 17.79
N GLU A 471 30.82 2.40 16.52
CA GLU A 471 30.40 1.07 16.06
C GLU A 471 31.28 -0.03 16.65
N SER A 472 32.60 0.18 16.70
CA SER A 472 33.54 -0.76 17.32
C SER A 472 33.28 -0.91 18.83
N GLU A 473 32.95 0.18 19.51
CA GLU A 473 32.60 0.17 20.94
C GLU A 473 31.31 -0.63 21.18
N ILE A 474 30.27 -0.38 20.37
CA ILE A 474 28.96 -1.06 20.48
C ILE A 474 29.06 -2.54 20.10
N ARG A 475 29.85 -2.87 19.07
CA ARG A 475 30.13 -4.26 18.67
C ARG A 475 30.91 -5.00 19.76
N SER A 476 31.83 -4.33 20.45
CA SER A 476 32.54 -4.90 21.60
C SER A 476 31.63 -5.13 22.83
N ALA A 477 30.54 -4.36 22.93
CA ALA A 477 29.49 -4.55 23.93
C ALA A 477 28.48 -5.66 23.56
N GLY A 478 28.66 -6.34 22.42
CA GLY A 478 27.85 -7.48 21.99
C GLY A 478 26.53 -7.10 21.31
N VAL A 479 26.39 -5.87 20.83
CA VAL A 479 25.22 -5.43 20.06
C VAL A 479 25.57 -5.46 18.57
N ASP A 480 24.89 -6.32 17.82
CA ASP A 480 25.01 -6.36 16.35
C ASP A 480 24.29 -5.14 15.73
N LEU A 481 25.05 -4.38 14.96
CA LEU A 481 24.57 -3.20 14.24
C LEU A 481 24.09 -3.67 12.85
N PHE A 482 22.77 -3.84 12.71
CA PHE A 482 22.14 -4.23 11.44
C PHE A 482 21.80 -2.98 10.62
N ASP A 483 22.69 -2.63 9.70
CA ASP A 483 22.60 -1.38 8.94
C ASP A 483 22.42 -1.57 7.44
N GLU A 484 22.70 -2.80 6.98
CA GLU A 484 22.68 -3.16 5.58
C GLU A 484 21.65 -4.25 5.34
N VAL A 485 20.77 -4.02 4.36
CA VAL A 485 19.95 -5.05 3.77
C VAL A 485 20.84 -5.81 2.79
N ASP A 486 21.19 -7.03 3.18
CA ASP A 486 21.98 -7.98 2.41
C ASP A 486 21.10 -9.14 1.88
N GLU A 487 21.74 -10.13 1.26
CA GLU A 487 21.04 -11.32 0.77
C GLU A 487 20.39 -12.13 1.90
N GLU A 488 20.99 -12.14 3.09
CA GLU A 488 20.49 -12.89 4.25
C GLU A 488 19.20 -12.27 4.79
N ALA A 489 19.13 -10.94 4.88
CA ALA A 489 17.93 -10.22 5.28
C ALA A 489 16.75 -10.53 4.34
N ILE A 490 16.99 -10.60 3.04
CA ILE A 490 15.96 -10.96 2.05
C ILE A 490 15.52 -12.42 2.21
N ALA A 491 16.46 -13.33 2.41
CA ALA A 491 16.14 -14.74 2.66
C ALA A 491 15.35 -14.93 3.96
N GLU A 492 15.67 -14.18 5.02
CA GLU A 492 14.94 -14.20 6.30
C GLU A 492 13.48 -13.77 6.11
N VAL A 493 13.25 -12.65 5.44
CA VAL A 493 11.90 -12.15 5.14
C VAL A 493 11.11 -13.15 4.29
N LEU A 494 11.72 -13.67 3.24
CA LEU A 494 11.08 -14.66 2.38
C LEU A 494 10.74 -15.95 3.14
N SER A 495 11.63 -16.37 4.05
CA SER A 495 11.38 -17.55 4.90
C SER A 495 10.22 -17.32 5.86
N LEU A 496 10.05 -16.09 6.36
CA LEU A 496 8.89 -15.72 7.19
C LEU A 496 7.59 -15.73 6.38
N TRP A 497 7.59 -15.22 5.15
CA TRP A 497 6.39 -15.18 4.31
C TRP A 497 5.96 -16.56 3.83
N THR A 498 6.93 -17.36 3.41
CA THR A 498 6.66 -18.65 2.77
C THR A 498 6.67 -19.81 3.75
N GLY A 499 7.25 -19.63 4.95
CA GLY A 499 7.55 -20.70 5.90
C GLY A 499 8.73 -21.58 5.49
N ILE A 500 9.38 -21.29 4.35
CA ILE A 500 10.40 -22.14 3.76
C ILE A 500 11.77 -21.58 4.09
N PRO A 501 12.72 -22.37 4.60
CA PRO A 501 14.10 -21.91 4.74
C PRO A 501 14.70 -21.66 3.35
N VAL A 502 14.92 -20.39 2.98
CA VAL A 502 15.46 -19.99 1.66
C VAL A 502 16.97 -19.69 1.70
N PHE A 503 17.66 -20.14 2.74
CA PHE A 503 19.11 -20.04 2.78
C PHE A 503 19.71 -20.69 1.53
N LYS A 504 20.84 -20.16 1.03
CA LYS A 504 21.74 -20.95 0.16
C LYS A 504 21.89 -22.33 0.79
N LEU A 505 22.27 -23.33 -0.01
CA LEU A 505 22.85 -24.56 0.52
C LEU A 505 24.03 -24.18 1.43
N THR A 506 23.73 -23.91 2.70
CA THR A 506 24.70 -23.66 3.73
C THR A 506 25.47 -24.96 3.86
N GLU A 507 26.68 -24.89 4.41
CA GLU A 507 27.35 -26.13 4.81
C GLU A 507 26.39 -26.99 5.65
N GLU A 508 25.54 -26.36 6.48
CA GLU A 508 24.49 -27.01 7.25
C GLU A 508 23.42 -27.71 6.40
N GLU A 509 22.82 -27.07 5.39
CA GLU A 509 21.80 -27.72 4.53
C GLU A 509 22.43 -28.85 3.69
N THR A 510 23.65 -28.65 3.20
CA THR A 510 24.40 -29.69 2.49
C THR A 510 24.69 -30.88 3.39
N GLN A 511 25.12 -30.64 4.63
CA GLN A 511 25.33 -31.68 5.64
C GLN A 511 24.01 -32.37 6.03
N LYS A 512 22.91 -31.61 6.13
CA LYS A 512 21.57 -32.16 6.38
C LYS A 512 21.15 -33.10 5.26
N LEU A 513 21.36 -32.71 3.99
CA LEU A 513 21.09 -33.57 2.82
C LEU A 513 22.02 -34.78 2.73
N LEU A 514 23.29 -34.65 3.14
CA LEU A 514 24.22 -35.78 3.19
C LEU A 514 23.79 -36.84 4.21
N LYS A 515 23.18 -36.41 5.33
CA LYS A 515 22.64 -37.27 6.39
C LYS A 515 21.13 -37.53 6.24
N MET A 516 20.57 -37.32 5.04
CA MET A 516 19.13 -37.43 4.80
C MET A 516 18.61 -38.83 5.14
N GLU A 517 19.33 -39.88 4.77
CA GLU A 517 18.96 -41.25 5.13
C GLU A 517 18.83 -41.45 6.64
N ASP A 518 19.82 -40.99 7.41
CA ASP A 518 19.84 -41.13 8.88
C ASP A 518 18.68 -40.34 9.53
N GLU A 519 18.41 -39.13 9.04
CA GLU A 519 17.31 -38.29 9.53
C GLU A 519 15.94 -38.92 9.24
N LEU A 520 15.72 -39.43 8.03
CA LEU A 520 14.48 -40.13 7.68
C LEU A 520 14.30 -41.41 8.51
N HIS A 521 15.39 -42.15 8.78
CA HIS A 521 15.35 -43.38 9.57
C HIS A 521 15.05 -43.18 11.07
N LYS A 522 15.12 -41.95 11.60
CA LYS A 522 14.66 -41.65 12.96
C LYS A 522 13.17 -41.94 13.14
N ARG A 523 12.39 -41.83 12.05
CA ARG A 523 10.93 -41.98 12.04
C ARG A 523 10.47 -43.16 11.18
N VAL A 524 11.16 -43.43 10.07
CA VAL A 524 10.85 -44.54 9.15
C VAL A 524 11.68 -45.77 9.52
N ILE A 525 11.02 -46.80 10.05
CA ILE A 525 11.66 -48.05 10.46
C ILE A 525 11.69 -49.02 9.27
N GLY A 526 12.88 -49.51 8.91
CA GLY A 526 13.09 -50.36 7.73
C GLY A 526 12.98 -49.57 6.42
N GLN A 527 12.57 -50.22 5.33
CA GLN A 527 12.42 -49.60 4.00
C GLN A 527 13.70 -48.92 3.45
N GLU A 528 14.86 -49.48 3.78
CA GLU A 528 16.21 -48.97 3.41
C GLU A 528 16.32 -48.60 1.92
N ASP A 529 15.82 -49.47 1.04
CA ASP A 529 15.90 -49.25 -0.40
C ASP A 529 15.06 -48.05 -0.86
N ALA A 530 13.87 -47.86 -0.28
CA ALA A 530 12.99 -46.74 -0.59
C ALA A 530 13.58 -45.42 -0.08
N VAL A 531 14.06 -45.40 1.18
CA VAL A 531 14.70 -44.22 1.78
C VAL A 531 15.93 -43.81 0.98
N ARG A 532 16.78 -44.77 0.58
CA ARG A 532 17.96 -44.52 -0.26
C ARG A 532 17.59 -43.96 -1.64
N ALA A 533 16.59 -44.54 -2.31
CA ALA A 533 16.15 -44.10 -3.63
C ALA A 533 15.62 -42.65 -3.61
N VAL A 534 14.79 -42.33 -2.61
CA VAL A 534 14.27 -40.96 -2.40
C VAL A 534 15.43 -39.99 -2.12
N SER A 535 16.30 -40.32 -1.17
CA SER A 535 17.42 -39.47 -0.77
C SER A 535 18.41 -39.19 -1.91
N GLN A 536 18.67 -40.18 -2.77
CA GLN A 536 19.50 -39.99 -3.97
C GLN A 536 18.85 -39.06 -5.00
N ALA A 537 17.55 -39.22 -5.26
CA ALA A 537 16.84 -38.37 -6.21
C ALA A 537 16.76 -36.91 -5.73
N ILE A 538 16.42 -36.70 -4.46
CA ILE A 538 16.34 -35.36 -3.86
C ILE A 538 17.71 -34.67 -3.85
N ARG A 539 18.80 -35.37 -3.49
CA ARG A 539 20.16 -34.78 -3.57
C ARG A 539 20.53 -34.34 -4.98
N ARG A 540 20.22 -35.14 -6.01
CA ARG A 540 20.46 -34.74 -7.41
C ARG A 540 19.70 -33.46 -7.78
N THR A 541 18.45 -33.38 -7.36
CA THR A 541 17.62 -32.19 -7.56
C THR A 541 18.21 -30.96 -6.87
N ARG A 542 18.57 -31.08 -5.59
CA ARG A 542 19.12 -29.97 -4.80
C ARG A 542 20.50 -29.52 -5.29
N ALA A 543 21.28 -30.44 -5.87
CA ALA A 543 22.54 -30.12 -6.55
C ALA A 543 22.35 -29.40 -7.90
N GLY A 544 21.13 -29.09 -8.32
CA GLY A 544 20.85 -28.39 -9.58
C GLY A 544 21.02 -29.26 -10.83
N LEU A 545 21.09 -30.59 -10.67
CA LEU A 545 21.27 -31.54 -11.77
C LEU A 545 19.94 -32.01 -12.38
N LYS A 546 18.80 -31.48 -11.93
CA LYS A 546 17.47 -31.78 -12.50
C LYS A 546 17.10 -30.82 -13.63
N ASP A 547 16.17 -31.26 -14.47
CA ASP A 547 15.47 -30.34 -15.37
C ASP A 547 14.64 -29.35 -14.54
N PRO A 548 14.85 -28.02 -14.67
CA PRO A 548 14.11 -27.02 -13.92
C PRO A 548 12.62 -26.99 -14.25
N LYS A 549 12.19 -27.60 -15.37
CA LYS A 549 10.77 -27.68 -15.74
C LYS A 549 10.01 -28.78 -15.02
N ARG A 550 10.69 -29.69 -14.31
CA ARG A 550 10.03 -30.85 -13.67
C ARG A 550 9.93 -30.70 -12.15
N PRO A 551 9.00 -31.44 -11.51
CA PRO A 551 8.95 -31.54 -10.05
C PRO A 551 10.30 -31.89 -9.42
N SER A 552 10.47 -31.56 -8.14
CA SER A 552 11.70 -31.80 -7.39
C SER A 552 11.99 -33.26 -7.14
N GLY A 553 10.94 -34.08 -7.07
CA GLY A 553 11.02 -35.52 -7.09
C GLY A 553 9.76 -36.06 -7.74
N SER A 554 9.80 -37.30 -8.19
CA SER A 554 8.61 -38.02 -8.63
C SER A 554 8.84 -39.48 -8.35
N PHE A 555 8.02 -40.04 -7.46
CA PHE A 555 8.23 -41.37 -6.91
C PHE A 555 6.96 -42.21 -7.03
N ILE A 556 7.14 -43.52 -7.24
CA ILE A 556 6.07 -44.51 -7.15
C ILE A 556 6.45 -45.46 -6.02
N PHE A 557 5.67 -45.44 -4.93
CA PHE A 557 5.88 -46.36 -3.81
C PHE A 557 5.08 -47.65 -4.01
N LEU A 558 5.80 -48.75 -4.22
CA LEU A 558 5.23 -50.08 -4.42
C LEU A 558 5.18 -50.84 -3.08
N GLY A 559 4.08 -51.56 -2.83
CA GLY A 559 3.87 -52.34 -1.60
C GLY A 559 2.40 -52.35 -1.14
N PRO A 560 2.00 -53.24 -0.23
CA PRO A 560 0.64 -53.24 0.33
C PRO A 560 0.40 -52.04 1.26
N SER A 561 -0.86 -51.78 1.61
CA SER A 561 -1.22 -50.73 2.58
C SER A 561 -0.60 -51.03 3.95
N GLY A 562 -0.21 -49.98 4.68
CA GLY A 562 0.36 -50.10 6.03
C GLY A 562 1.88 -50.36 6.10
N VAL A 563 2.59 -50.44 4.98
CA VAL A 563 4.07 -50.64 4.96
C VAL A 563 4.89 -49.37 5.22
N GLY A 564 4.23 -48.23 5.42
CA GLY A 564 4.89 -46.95 5.74
C GLY A 564 5.03 -45.94 4.58
N LYS A 565 4.35 -46.14 3.44
CA LYS A 565 4.41 -45.20 2.28
C LYS A 565 4.00 -43.77 2.64
N THR A 566 2.86 -43.64 3.32
CA THR A 566 2.33 -42.35 3.78
C THR A 566 3.24 -41.74 4.84
N GLU A 567 3.81 -42.55 5.73
CA GLU A 567 4.71 -42.07 6.79
C GLU A 567 6.03 -41.55 6.22
N LEU A 568 6.59 -42.24 5.21
CA LEU A 568 7.76 -41.75 4.48
C LEU A 568 7.47 -40.40 3.79
N SER A 569 6.28 -40.23 3.21
CA SER A 569 5.86 -38.97 2.56
C SER A 569 5.72 -37.83 3.58
N LYS A 570 5.13 -38.09 4.75
CA LYS A 570 5.05 -37.12 5.86
C LYS A 570 6.42 -36.72 6.38
N THR A 571 7.28 -37.71 6.62
CA THR A 571 8.65 -37.48 7.10
C THR A 571 9.46 -36.70 6.07
N LEU A 572 9.25 -36.95 4.79
CA LEU A 572 9.87 -36.21 3.70
C LEU A 572 9.40 -34.74 3.65
N ALA A 573 8.12 -34.49 3.87
CA ALA A 573 7.58 -33.13 3.95
C ALA A 573 8.19 -32.34 5.11
N GLU A 574 8.24 -32.95 6.31
CA GLU A 574 8.86 -32.37 7.49
C GLU A 574 10.37 -32.12 7.28
N PHE A 575 11.09 -33.07 6.68
CA PHE A 575 12.52 -32.93 6.44
C PHE A 575 12.85 -31.82 5.44
N LEU A 576 12.11 -31.75 4.32
CA LEU A 576 12.39 -30.83 3.21
C LEU A 576 11.84 -29.42 3.41
N PHE A 577 10.66 -29.31 4.03
CA PHE A 577 9.94 -28.04 4.14
C PHE A 577 9.81 -27.57 5.59
N GLY A 578 10.25 -28.36 6.58
CA GLY A 578 10.17 -28.01 8.00
C GLY A 578 8.77 -28.15 8.60
N ASP A 579 7.79 -28.60 7.80
CA ASP A 579 6.39 -28.70 8.19
C ASP A 579 5.79 -30.02 7.66
N ALA A 580 5.21 -30.82 8.56
CA ALA A 580 4.51 -32.05 8.19
C ALA A 580 3.19 -31.76 7.45
N ASP A 581 2.59 -30.58 7.68
CA ASP A 581 1.37 -30.12 6.99
C ASP A 581 1.65 -29.63 5.56
N ALA A 582 2.91 -29.63 5.13
CA ALA A 582 3.29 -29.46 3.72
C ALA A 582 3.00 -30.73 2.87
N LEU A 583 2.42 -31.79 3.46
CA LEU A 583 1.90 -32.93 2.72
C LEU A 583 0.48 -32.66 2.20
N ILE A 584 0.33 -32.63 0.88
CA ILE A 584 -0.98 -32.63 0.20
C ILE A 584 -1.30 -34.09 -0.14
N ALA A 585 -2.23 -34.70 0.59
CA ALA A 585 -2.66 -36.07 0.35
C ALA A 585 -4.01 -36.10 -0.37
N LEU A 586 -4.09 -36.89 -1.44
CA LEU A 586 -5.29 -37.11 -2.22
C LEU A 586 -5.55 -38.62 -2.33
N ASP A 587 -6.72 -39.07 -1.88
CA ASP A 587 -7.15 -40.47 -2.02
C ASP A 587 -7.69 -40.71 -3.43
N MET A 588 -6.99 -41.52 -4.23
CA MET A 588 -7.38 -41.81 -5.61
C MET A 588 -8.62 -42.69 -5.72
N SER A 589 -9.09 -43.31 -4.63
CA SER A 589 -10.38 -43.99 -4.55
C SER A 589 -11.56 -43.02 -4.77
N GLU A 590 -11.41 -41.72 -4.48
CA GLU A 590 -12.45 -40.72 -4.78
C GLU A 590 -12.53 -40.38 -6.29
N TYR A 591 -11.51 -40.77 -7.05
CA TYR A 591 -11.31 -40.41 -8.47
C TYR A 591 -11.50 -41.60 -9.42
N MET A 592 -12.27 -42.62 -9.00
CA MET A 592 -12.57 -43.81 -9.80
C MET A 592 -13.45 -43.52 -11.03
N GLU A 593 -14.26 -42.46 -10.97
CA GLU A 593 -15.23 -42.13 -12.01
C GLU A 593 -14.77 -40.94 -12.85
N LYS A 594 -15.06 -40.96 -14.15
CA LYS A 594 -14.60 -39.93 -15.09
C LYS A 594 -14.97 -38.50 -14.69
N HIS A 595 -16.12 -38.29 -14.08
CA HIS A 595 -16.59 -36.96 -13.69
C HIS A 595 -16.03 -36.49 -12.34
N THR A 596 -15.43 -37.37 -11.53
CA THR A 596 -14.74 -36.95 -10.30
C THR A 596 -13.32 -36.49 -10.60
N VAL A 597 -12.71 -36.92 -11.71
CA VAL A 597 -11.41 -36.43 -12.21
C VAL A 597 -11.39 -34.92 -12.40
N SER A 598 -12.49 -34.32 -12.88
CA SER A 598 -12.57 -32.86 -13.03
C SER A 598 -12.46 -32.13 -11.70
N ARG A 599 -12.73 -32.77 -10.55
CA ARG A 599 -12.52 -32.12 -9.24
C ARG A 599 -11.05 -31.84 -8.94
N LEU A 600 -10.09 -32.56 -9.55
CA LEU A 600 -8.66 -32.30 -9.37
C LEU A 600 -8.25 -30.94 -9.97
N VAL A 601 -8.82 -30.58 -11.12
CA VAL A 601 -8.40 -29.44 -11.96
C VAL A 601 -9.44 -28.31 -11.98
N GLY A 602 -10.68 -28.62 -11.58
CA GLY A 602 -11.85 -27.73 -11.62
C GLY A 602 -12.89 -28.22 -12.63
N SER A 603 -14.16 -27.96 -12.34
CA SER A 603 -15.25 -28.23 -13.27
C SER A 603 -15.11 -27.34 -14.52
N PRO A 604 -15.44 -27.81 -15.74
CA PRO A 604 -15.42 -26.98 -16.94
C PRO A 604 -16.56 -25.92 -16.95
N PRO A 605 -16.46 -24.88 -17.80
CA PRO A 605 -17.49 -23.83 -17.89
C PRO A 605 -18.89 -24.39 -18.11
N GLY A 606 -19.84 -24.00 -17.25
CA GLY A 606 -21.25 -24.42 -17.33
C GLY A 606 -21.64 -25.59 -16.41
N TYR A 607 -20.71 -26.15 -15.63
CA TYR A 607 -20.98 -27.18 -14.62
C TYR A 607 -20.98 -26.59 -13.20
N VAL A 608 -21.73 -27.22 -12.28
CA VAL A 608 -21.75 -26.84 -10.85
C VAL A 608 -20.34 -26.99 -10.28
N GLY A 609 -19.87 -25.96 -9.54
CA GLY A 609 -18.50 -25.90 -9.03
C GLY A 609 -17.48 -25.32 -10.01
N TYR A 610 -17.88 -24.73 -11.15
CA TYR A 610 -16.95 -24.00 -12.04
C TYR A 610 -16.23 -22.83 -11.33
N GLU A 611 -16.91 -22.19 -10.38
CA GLU A 611 -16.33 -21.10 -9.58
C GLU A 611 -15.35 -21.61 -8.50
N GLU A 612 -15.43 -22.90 -8.14
CA GLU A 612 -14.50 -23.56 -7.22
C GLU A 612 -13.30 -24.09 -8.02
N GLY A 613 -12.09 -23.67 -7.65
CA GLY A 613 -10.86 -24.20 -8.26
C GLY A 613 -10.69 -25.69 -7.98
N GLY A 614 -9.87 -26.38 -8.78
CA GLY A 614 -9.61 -27.80 -8.56
C GLY A 614 -8.92 -28.09 -7.23
N GLN A 615 -9.24 -29.22 -6.59
CA GLN A 615 -8.69 -29.61 -5.29
C GLN A 615 -7.16 -29.70 -5.31
N LEU A 616 -6.58 -30.30 -6.36
CA LEU A 616 -5.13 -30.42 -6.51
C LEU A 616 -4.52 -29.07 -6.89
N THR A 617 -5.10 -28.41 -7.91
CA THR A 617 -4.58 -27.13 -8.42
C THR A 617 -4.59 -26.03 -7.36
N GLU A 618 -5.65 -25.92 -6.56
CA GLU A 618 -5.72 -24.91 -5.49
C GLU A 618 -4.83 -25.27 -4.30
N ALA A 619 -4.75 -26.55 -3.92
CA ALA A 619 -3.87 -26.97 -2.83
C ALA A 619 -2.40 -26.67 -3.14
N VAL A 620 -1.94 -27.01 -4.35
CA VAL A 620 -0.56 -26.74 -4.79
C VAL A 620 -0.33 -25.26 -5.04
N ARG A 621 -1.32 -24.52 -5.56
CA ARG A 621 -1.19 -23.06 -5.70
C ARG A 621 -1.02 -22.35 -4.35
N ARG A 622 -1.71 -22.83 -3.30
CA ARG A 622 -1.57 -22.30 -1.93
C ARG A 622 -0.29 -22.76 -1.24
N LYS A 623 0.16 -23.98 -1.52
CA LYS A 623 1.40 -24.57 -0.99
C LYS A 623 2.27 -25.13 -2.14
N PRO A 624 2.99 -24.29 -2.90
CA PRO A 624 3.80 -24.73 -4.05
C PRO A 624 4.98 -25.62 -3.65
N PHE A 625 5.41 -25.50 -2.40
CA PHE A 625 6.48 -26.28 -1.78
C PHE A 625 5.83 -27.32 -0.88
N SER A 626 5.50 -28.45 -1.47
CA SER A 626 4.76 -29.51 -0.80
C SER A 626 5.17 -30.88 -1.34
N VAL A 627 4.91 -31.90 -0.55
CA VAL A 627 4.91 -33.29 -1.02
C VAL A 627 3.48 -33.58 -1.46
N VAL A 628 3.28 -34.04 -2.69
CA VAL A 628 1.95 -34.38 -3.21
C VAL A 628 1.83 -35.90 -3.25
N LEU A 629 1.02 -36.44 -2.34
CA LEU A 629 0.77 -37.88 -2.24
C LEU A 629 -0.56 -38.24 -2.93
N PHE A 630 -0.44 -38.98 -4.03
CA PHE A 630 -1.56 -39.67 -4.67
C PHE A 630 -1.66 -41.08 -4.09
N ASP A 631 -2.52 -41.28 -3.08
CA ASP A 631 -2.68 -42.57 -2.41
C ASP A 631 -3.55 -43.51 -3.26
N GLU A 632 -3.22 -44.80 -3.29
CA GLU A 632 -3.94 -45.83 -4.06
C GLU A 632 -4.18 -45.49 -5.55
N VAL A 633 -3.17 -44.93 -6.23
CA VAL A 633 -3.26 -44.47 -7.64
C VAL A 633 -3.73 -45.54 -8.62
N GLU A 634 -3.58 -46.82 -8.29
CA GLU A 634 -4.12 -47.93 -9.09
C GLU A 634 -5.66 -47.98 -9.16
N LYS A 635 -6.35 -47.32 -8.22
CA LYS A 635 -7.82 -47.24 -8.19
C LYS A 635 -8.36 -46.07 -9.01
N ALA A 636 -7.54 -45.07 -9.33
CA ALA A 636 -7.98 -43.91 -10.10
C ALA A 636 -8.45 -44.25 -11.52
N HIS A 637 -9.34 -43.43 -12.06
CA HIS A 637 -9.72 -43.49 -13.46
C HIS A 637 -8.50 -43.21 -14.38
N PRO A 638 -8.38 -43.87 -15.55
CA PRO A 638 -7.26 -43.67 -16.48
C PRO A 638 -6.97 -42.21 -16.87
N ASP A 639 -8.01 -41.36 -16.91
CA ASP A 639 -7.86 -39.93 -17.25
C ASP A 639 -7.02 -39.15 -16.22
N VAL A 640 -6.91 -39.63 -14.97
CA VAL A 640 -6.02 -39.04 -13.95
C VAL A 640 -4.56 -39.13 -14.39
N PHE A 641 -4.15 -40.22 -15.06
CA PHE A 641 -2.77 -40.40 -15.52
C PHE A 641 -2.38 -39.37 -16.59
N ASN A 642 -3.33 -38.87 -17.39
CA ASN A 642 -3.04 -37.79 -18.34
C ASN A 642 -2.67 -36.48 -17.63
N ILE A 643 -3.37 -36.18 -16.52
CA ILE A 643 -3.07 -35.03 -15.67
C ILE A 643 -1.70 -35.22 -15.00
N LEU A 644 -1.44 -36.41 -14.46
CA LEU A 644 -0.15 -36.73 -13.85
C LEU A 644 1.00 -36.63 -14.86
N LEU A 645 0.83 -37.10 -16.10
CA LEU A 645 1.84 -36.96 -17.15
C LEU A 645 2.19 -35.48 -17.41
N GLN A 646 1.19 -34.61 -17.48
CA GLN A 646 1.43 -33.17 -17.66
C GLN A 646 2.25 -32.59 -16.50
N ILE A 647 1.91 -32.96 -15.26
CA ILE A 647 2.66 -32.55 -14.06
C ILE A 647 4.10 -33.08 -14.11
N LEU A 648 4.30 -34.35 -14.46
CA LEU A 648 5.61 -35.01 -14.44
C LEU A 648 6.53 -34.52 -15.57
N GLU A 649 5.99 -34.13 -16.72
CA GLU A 649 6.76 -33.67 -17.88
C GLU A 649 7.01 -32.16 -17.89
N GLU A 650 5.96 -31.36 -17.66
CA GLU A 650 6.00 -29.89 -17.77
C GLU A 650 6.08 -29.17 -16.42
N GLY A 651 5.86 -29.89 -15.31
CA GLY A 651 5.83 -29.31 -13.97
C GLY A 651 4.76 -28.23 -13.82
N ARG A 652 3.74 -28.23 -14.68
CA ARG A 652 2.68 -27.25 -14.71
C ARG A 652 1.36 -27.91 -15.04
N LEU A 653 0.29 -27.38 -14.47
CA LEU A 653 -1.06 -27.81 -14.78
C LEU A 653 -1.95 -26.57 -14.96
N THR A 654 -2.79 -26.57 -15.97
CA THR A 654 -3.76 -25.48 -16.17
C THR A 654 -5.10 -25.90 -15.60
N ASP A 655 -5.65 -25.08 -14.69
CA ASP A 655 -6.96 -25.30 -14.11
C ASP A 655 -8.09 -25.04 -15.13
N ALA A 656 -9.33 -25.38 -14.79
CA ALA A 656 -10.48 -25.17 -15.66
C ALA A 656 -10.82 -23.67 -15.89
N GLN A 657 -10.24 -22.76 -15.10
CA GLN A 657 -10.38 -21.31 -15.25
C GLN A 657 -9.26 -20.72 -16.13
N GLY A 658 -8.31 -21.54 -16.59
CA GLY A 658 -7.19 -21.12 -17.43
C GLY A 658 -5.96 -20.64 -16.64
N ARG A 659 -5.94 -20.79 -15.31
CA ARG A 659 -4.79 -20.44 -14.47
C ARG A 659 -3.76 -21.55 -14.53
N SER A 660 -2.49 -21.19 -14.69
CA SER A 660 -1.39 -22.16 -14.64
C SER A 660 -0.88 -22.30 -13.20
N VAL A 661 -0.85 -23.52 -12.69
CA VAL A 661 -0.31 -23.90 -11.38
C VAL A 661 1.05 -24.57 -11.58
N ASP A 662 2.00 -24.20 -10.72
CA ASP A 662 3.39 -24.64 -10.79
C ASP A 662 3.69 -25.78 -9.81
N PHE A 663 4.16 -26.90 -10.34
CA PHE A 663 4.58 -28.11 -9.63
C PHE A 663 6.09 -28.29 -9.61
N ARG A 664 6.88 -27.35 -10.16
CA ARG A 664 8.35 -27.46 -10.20
C ARG A 664 9.00 -27.56 -8.82
N ASN A 665 8.30 -27.09 -7.79
CA ASN A 665 8.73 -27.10 -6.40
C ASN A 665 8.13 -28.25 -5.57
N THR A 666 7.22 -29.06 -6.13
CA THR A 666 6.60 -30.19 -5.44
C THR A 666 7.46 -31.46 -5.53
N VAL A 667 7.19 -32.43 -4.66
CA VAL A 667 7.79 -33.78 -4.67
C VAL A 667 6.74 -34.85 -4.84
#